data_AF-A0A9W7ALR4-F1
#
_entry.id   AF-A0A9W7ALR4-F1
#
_cell.length_a   1.000
_cell.length_b   1.000
_cell.length_c   1.000
_cell.angle_alpha   90.00
_cell.angle_beta   90.00
_cell.angle_gamma   90.00
#
_symmetry.space_group_name_H-M   'P 1'
#
loop_
_entity.id
_entity.type
_entity.pdbx_description
1 polymer ?
#
loop_
_entity_poly.entity_id
_entity_poly.type
_entity_poly.pdbx_seq_one_letter_code
_entity_poly.pdbx_strand_id
1 'polypeptide(L)'
;MSSTHDENLAVVLGSGRFIRSVLLPLLPLKYHLFQPRSNTFLKSVCGESSDGTPNPGSNGGTYEYDVVDSEGGTTTKYQKLDYIGSLNSKPSQEHLLTLKPSYILVGLTEAGITPTSPGMIWLSKLLKSLSSSSSSSHKVSLICTDNLPQNGTKIKSIVLGLEPNLKAYLEENVTFHDAMVDCIVSYRPGSLYSQVPMREILPSKTIVISPPSNLPTTLNFHNVSKKTLSNEVTKKLLIANATHTAIASALCLEGYNKTDSINTYKGYLKYLDELFDSEILPTVIKVTNLQPEECEETWKEWRVRLSSKSFGLSTYFISQGSAKKVGIRLKETLRSYDRVGSAGVASVLRYLTGEKEEGGFRGETGRMGGEKGEYAPGLYMEYGEKGEYLFKNDTILNIDGLEVPLPEALTRGRDGVYDLSAVVSTYLKSASVGLPSPSPTLVSNICKHLRRLYSGESFESVITHLDVVPLDHSFSHFKDVVELESTVDDEVDNVEIIDLHTHLLPSEHSDKFLTGIDELLNYHYLVSEYIMSSEMTVSEFMNLTKERKTEVIWNELFIRMTPVSEATRGVVNVLKGLGMAKEWKERDLNGIRSKFLALRASGDDAYEESIFSLSKIKYAVMTNIPFSKEEMKHFKEGKTFSKRYRTALRVDPLLEGDWGKVKLAMAEDGIKGSGIPAVKEWVKTWCSKISPEYLMASTPKNFTYESVDMTQPGAFATNVSGAGKKRKIEQDDDCCEDAGEQASRINESSDLLKEVLLPLAEELQLPLALKIGCDRQVNPTLGLAGDGIVTVDMSILLRLLQDWPKVKFLVTFLSLENQHSACVLKGKFRNLHIYGCWWYVNQGSLIERITRMRLEMLGTNFTFQHSDCRVLEQLLYKWKHSREALKLALRGEIRKVWENGGCNRADVRKVVERITGGSYEEFLKMRL
;
A
#
# COMPACT_ATOMS: atom_id res chain seq x y z
N MET A 1 -5.72 -44.63 61.71
CA MET A 1 -5.68 -45.13 60.32
C MET A 1 -4.83 -44.17 59.51
N SER A 2 -3.70 -44.64 58.99
CA SER A 2 -2.74 -43.83 58.23
C SER A 2 -3.39 -43.35 56.92
N SER A 3 -3.63 -42.04 56.77
CA SER A 3 -4.13 -41.49 55.50
C SER A 3 -2.99 -41.47 54.49
N THR A 4 -2.81 -42.57 53.77
CA THR A 4 -1.95 -42.64 52.59
C THR A 4 -2.45 -41.64 51.56
N HIS A 5 -1.59 -40.72 51.12
CA HIS A 5 -1.88 -39.81 50.01
C HIS A 5 -2.17 -40.64 48.73
N ASP A 6 -3.16 -40.24 47.92
CA ASP A 6 -3.49 -40.97 46.68
C ASP A 6 -2.57 -40.47 45.56
N GLU A 7 -1.56 -41.27 45.21
CA GLU A 7 -0.54 -40.93 44.21
C GLU A 7 -1.13 -40.66 42.81
N ASN A 8 -2.35 -41.13 42.55
CA ASN A 8 -3.03 -40.99 41.26
C ASN A 8 -4.14 -39.92 41.26
N LEU A 9 -4.24 -39.08 42.31
CA LEU A 9 -5.29 -38.04 42.40
C LEU A 9 -4.85 -36.69 41.79
N ALA A 10 -5.66 -36.16 40.89
CA ALA A 10 -5.54 -34.84 40.30
C ALA A 10 -6.73 -33.94 40.65
N VAL A 11 -6.44 -32.74 41.19
CA VAL A 11 -7.41 -31.66 41.31
C VAL A 11 -7.32 -30.76 40.08
N VAL A 12 -8.46 -30.52 39.44
CA VAL A 12 -8.56 -29.69 38.24
C VAL A 12 -9.31 -28.40 38.58
N LEU A 13 -8.67 -27.25 38.41
CA LEU A 13 -9.28 -25.94 38.60
C LEU A 13 -9.61 -25.32 37.24
N GLY A 14 -10.88 -25.31 36.88
CA GLY A 14 -11.36 -24.85 35.57
C GLY A 14 -11.81 -25.98 34.65
N SER A 15 -12.47 -25.61 33.55
CA SER A 15 -13.12 -26.52 32.60
C SER A 15 -12.83 -26.13 31.14
N GLY A 16 -11.63 -25.58 30.89
CA GLY A 16 -11.19 -25.19 29.55
C GLY A 16 -11.28 -26.32 28.52
N ARG A 17 -11.36 -25.99 27.23
CA ARG A 17 -11.46 -27.03 26.18
C ARG A 17 -10.19 -27.85 26.07
N PHE A 18 -9.02 -27.21 26.13
CA PHE A 18 -7.71 -27.87 26.06
C PHE A 18 -7.54 -28.88 27.21
N ILE A 19 -7.84 -28.49 28.45
CA ILE A 19 -7.66 -29.40 29.59
C ILE A 19 -8.53 -30.66 29.42
N ARG A 20 -9.74 -30.50 28.88
CA ARG A 20 -10.72 -31.57 28.70
C ARG A 20 -10.45 -32.49 27.51
N SER A 21 -10.03 -31.96 26.37
CA SER A 21 -9.77 -32.80 25.18
C SER A 21 -8.33 -33.31 25.10
N VAL A 22 -7.39 -32.67 25.77
CA VAL A 22 -5.95 -32.97 25.67
C VAL A 22 -5.37 -33.44 27.01
N LEU A 23 -5.35 -32.60 28.04
CA LEU A 23 -4.56 -32.90 29.24
C LEU A 23 -5.14 -34.06 30.07
N LEU A 24 -6.45 -34.07 30.34
CA LEU A 24 -7.04 -35.15 31.15
C LEU A 24 -6.98 -36.52 30.42
N PRO A 25 -7.26 -36.60 29.11
CA PRO A 25 -7.11 -37.86 28.37
C PRO A 25 -5.66 -38.37 28.26
N LEU A 26 -4.67 -37.50 28.42
CA LEU A 26 -3.26 -37.89 28.34
C LEU A 26 -2.73 -38.51 29.63
N LEU A 27 -3.28 -38.14 30.79
CA LEU A 27 -2.83 -38.61 32.10
C LEU A 27 -3.80 -39.68 32.65
N PRO A 28 -3.33 -40.87 33.07
CA PRO A 28 -4.19 -41.91 33.66
C PRO A 28 -4.43 -41.66 35.15
N LEU A 29 -5.06 -40.52 35.50
CA LEU A 29 -5.29 -40.08 36.88
C LEU A 29 -6.78 -40.08 37.25
N LYS A 30 -7.08 -40.06 38.55
CA LYS A 30 -8.40 -39.76 39.09
C LYS A 30 -8.61 -38.26 39.09
N TYR A 31 -9.74 -37.79 38.57
CA TYR A 31 -9.99 -36.36 38.35
C TYR A 31 -11.11 -35.80 39.20
N HIS A 32 -10.76 -34.82 40.02
CA HIS A 32 -11.72 -34.00 40.77
C HIS A 32 -11.71 -32.58 40.19
N LEU A 33 -12.73 -32.25 39.39
CA LEU A 33 -12.83 -30.99 38.66
C LEU A 33 -13.71 -29.97 39.39
N PHE A 34 -13.20 -28.76 39.55
CA PHE A 34 -13.91 -27.66 40.19
C PHE A 34 -14.02 -26.47 39.24
N GLN A 35 -15.25 -26.04 38.97
CA GLN A 35 -15.52 -24.85 38.16
C GLN A 35 -15.45 -23.58 39.04
N PRO A 36 -14.52 -22.65 38.80
CA PRO A 36 -14.44 -21.40 39.58
C PRO A 36 -15.51 -20.37 39.20
N ARG A 37 -16.09 -20.50 38.00
CA ARG A 37 -17.12 -19.62 37.44
C ARG A 37 -17.99 -20.44 36.47
N SER A 38 -19.29 -20.14 36.39
CA SER A 38 -20.30 -20.83 35.58
C SER A 38 -20.51 -22.31 35.96
N ASN A 39 -21.73 -22.81 35.79
CA ASN A 39 -22.09 -24.21 36.01
C ASN A 39 -22.44 -24.94 34.69
N THR A 40 -22.17 -24.33 33.53
CA THR A 40 -22.56 -24.87 32.21
C THR A 40 -21.97 -26.25 31.92
N PHE A 41 -20.68 -26.44 32.18
CA PHE A 41 -20.06 -27.77 32.02
C PHE A 41 -20.59 -28.78 33.06
N LEU A 42 -20.72 -28.37 34.33
CA LEU A 42 -21.32 -29.21 35.37
C LEU A 42 -22.73 -29.70 34.97
N LYS A 43 -23.59 -28.80 34.46
CA LYS A 43 -24.91 -29.14 33.93
C LYS A 43 -24.83 -30.09 32.74
N SER A 44 -23.87 -29.92 31.84
CA SER A 44 -23.71 -30.82 30.69
C SER A 44 -23.29 -32.24 31.07
N VAL A 45 -22.61 -32.41 32.22
CA VAL A 45 -22.13 -33.71 32.69
C VAL A 45 -23.17 -34.39 33.59
N CYS A 46 -23.79 -33.66 34.51
CA CYS A 46 -24.70 -34.22 35.52
C CYS A 46 -26.19 -34.10 35.13
N GLY A 47 -26.52 -33.37 34.07
CA GLY A 47 -27.88 -32.99 33.73
C GLY A 47 -28.37 -31.76 34.51
N GLU A 48 -29.51 -31.21 34.08
CA GLU A 48 -30.17 -30.04 34.66
C GLU A 48 -31.49 -30.46 35.33
N SER A 49 -31.76 -29.98 36.54
CA SER A 49 -33.06 -30.13 37.20
C SER A 49 -34.08 -29.15 36.65
N SER A 50 -35.37 -29.37 36.94
CA SER A 50 -36.49 -28.55 36.46
C SER A 50 -36.42 -27.06 36.85
N ASP A 51 -35.62 -26.70 37.85
CA ASP A 51 -35.37 -25.34 38.31
C ASP A 51 -34.11 -24.68 37.69
N GLY A 52 -33.48 -25.34 36.72
CA GLY A 52 -32.27 -24.85 36.08
C GLY A 52 -31.00 -24.97 36.94
N THR A 53 -31.01 -25.74 38.03
CA THR A 53 -29.81 -26.05 38.81
C THR A 53 -29.16 -27.37 38.35
N PRO A 54 -27.87 -27.61 38.64
CA PRO A 54 -27.24 -28.89 38.31
C PRO A 54 -27.89 -30.03 39.12
N ASN A 55 -28.18 -31.16 38.46
CA ASN A 55 -28.83 -32.29 39.12
C ASN A 55 -27.98 -32.82 40.30
N PRO A 56 -28.48 -32.81 41.55
CA PRO A 56 -27.68 -33.06 42.76
C PRO A 56 -27.29 -34.53 42.99
N GLY A 57 -27.68 -35.46 42.11
CA GLY A 57 -27.56 -36.91 42.33
C GLY A 57 -26.27 -37.61 41.88
N SER A 58 -25.35 -36.95 41.14
CA SER A 58 -24.13 -37.59 40.63
C SER A 58 -22.89 -36.71 40.78
N ASN A 59 -22.13 -36.94 41.87
CA ASN A 59 -20.81 -36.33 42.07
C ASN A 59 -19.78 -37.08 41.20
N GLY A 60 -19.76 -36.82 39.90
CA GLY A 60 -18.92 -37.50 38.91
C GLY A 60 -19.69 -37.81 37.63
N GLY A 61 -18.99 -38.14 36.54
CA GLY A 61 -19.62 -38.41 35.26
C GLY A 61 -18.64 -38.68 34.12
N THR A 62 -19.16 -38.92 32.92
CA THR A 62 -18.35 -39.07 31.71
C THR A 62 -18.77 -38.00 30.72
N TYR A 63 -17.80 -37.35 30.08
CA TYR A 63 -18.06 -36.35 29.05
C TYR A 63 -17.41 -36.76 27.73
N GLU A 64 -18.03 -36.30 26.65
CA GLU A 64 -17.53 -36.49 25.30
C GLU A 64 -16.49 -35.44 24.93
N TYR A 65 -15.50 -35.85 24.14
CA TYR A 65 -14.65 -34.96 23.37
C TYR A 65 -14.38 -35.56 22.00
N ASP A 66 -14.17 -34.71 21.01
CA ASP A 66 -13.99 -35.09 19.62
C ASP A 66 -12.53 -34.93 19.20
N VAL A 67 -12.03 -35.91 18.46
CA VAL A 67 -10.73 -35.86 17.78
C VAL A 67 -10.99 -35.80 16.29
N VAL A 68 -10.50 -34.74 15.65
CA VAL A 68 -10.60 -34.54 14.21
C VAL A 68 -9.29 -34.98 13.56
N ASP A 69 -9.38 -35.85 12.56
CA ASP A 69 -8.23 -36.27 11.76
C ASP A 69 -7.82 -35.21 10.72
N SER A 70 -6.75 -35.49 9.96
CA SER A 70 -6.22 -34.59 8.93
C SER A 70 -7.16 -34.37 7.74
N GLU A 71 -8.15 -35.26 7.53
CA GLU A 71 -9.12 -35.18 6.43
C GLU A 71 -10.44 -34.54 6.87
N GLY A 72 -10.59 -34.21 8.16
CA GLY A 72 -11.79 -33.62 8.74
C GLY A 72 -12.77 -34.64 9.35
N GLY A 73 -12.44 -35.93 9.32
CA GLY A 73 -13.20 -36.98 10.00
C GLY A 73 -13.17 -36.79 11.51
N THR A 74 -14.32 -36.93 12.17
CA THR A 74 -14.46 -36.69 13.61
C THR A 74 -14.74 -37.99 14.35
N THR A 75 -13.91 -38.32 15.34
CA THR A 75 -14.10 -39.46 16.25
C THR A 75 -14.41 -38.98 17.66
N THR A 76 -15.57 -39.38 18.20
CA THR A 76 -15.94 -39.09 19.59
C THR A 76 -15.27 -40.05 20.56
N LYS A 77 -14.72 -39.49 21.62
CA LYS A 77 -14.03 -40.15 22.72
C LYS A 77 -14.68 -39.73 24.04
N TYR A 78 -14.42 -40.48 25.09
CA TYR A 78 -15.06 -40.30 26.39
C TYR A 78 -14.00 -40.17 27.48
N GLN A 79 -14.20 -39.22 28.38
CA GLN A 79 -13.35 -39.01 29.55
C GLN A 79 -14.19 -39.05 30.82
N LYS A 80 -13.74 -39.87 31.77
CA LYS A 80 -14.36 -40.00 33.10
C LYS A 80 -13.82 -38.94 34.06
N LEU A 81 -14.71 -38.40 34.90
CA LEU A 81 -14.42 -37.58 36.07
C LEU A 81 -14.93 -38.28 37.32
N ASP A 82 -14.07 -38.42 38.32
CA ASP A 82 -14.39 -39.00 39.63
C ASP A 82 -15.20 -38.02 40.49
N TYR A 83 -15.02 -36.72 40.25
CA TYR A 83 -15.85 -35.68 40.85
C TYR A 83 -15.92 -34.45 39.94
N ILE A 84 -17.07 -33.79 39.90
CA ILE A 84 -17.25 -32.47 39.30
C ILE A 84 -18.09 -31.59 40.22
N GLY A 85 -17.65 -30.35 40.45
CA GLY A 85 -18.37 -29.42 41.33
C GLY A 85 -18.09 -27.95 41.00
N SER A 86 -18.80 -27.05 41.68
CA SER A 86 -18.69 -25.60 41.50
C SER A 86 -18.11 -24.94 42.74
N LEU A 87 -17.10 -24.09 42.59
CA LEU A 87 -16.53 -23.34 43.72
C LEU A 87 -17.47 -22.25 44.25
N ASN A 88 -18.64 -22.08 43.66
CA ASN A 88 -19.73 -21.27 44.22
C ASN A 88 -20.59 -22.07 45.22
N SER A 89 -20.41 -23.40 45.31
CA SER A 89 -21.17 -24.31 46.17
C SER A 89 -20.37 -24.69 47.41
N LYS A 90 -20.94 -24.45 48.60
CA LYS A 90 -20.31 -24.77 49.89
C LYS A 90 -19.91 -26.25 50.02
N PRO A 91 -20.75 -27.25 49.66
CA PRO A 91 -20.33 -28.66 49.62
C PRO A 91 -19.09 -28.94 48.76
N SER A 92 -18.99 -28.32 47.58
CA SER A 92 -17.82 -28.49 46.70
C SER A 92 -16.56 -27.83 47.28
N GLN A 93 -16.71 -26.69 47.94
CA GLN A 93 -15.62 -26.02 48.64
C GLN A 93 -15.08 -26.87 49.80
N GLU A 94 -15.98 -27.46 50.59
CA GLU A 94 -15.62 -28.36 51.68
C GLU A 94 -14.93 -29.62 51.15
N HIS A 95 -15.49 -30.26 50.11
CA HIS A 95 -14.88 -31.43 49.45
C HIS A 95 -13.47 -31.13 48.96
N LEU A 96 -13.25 -30.01 48.26
CA LEU A 96 -11.94 -29.60 47.76
C LEU A 96 -10.87 -29.61 48.86
N LEU A 97 -11.19 -29.10 50.05
CA LEU A 97 -10.24 -28.98 51.16
C LEU A 97 -9.92 -30.32 51.84
N THR A 98 -10.72 -31.37 51.60
CA THR A 98 -10.43 -32.74 52.08
C THR A 98 -9.45 -33.49 51.18
N LEU A 99 -9.25 -33.04 49.94
CA LEU A 99 -8.44 -33.73 48.95
C LEU A 99 -6.95 -33.57 49.23
N LYS A 100 -6.20 -34.65 48.99
CA LYS A 100 -4.73 -34.68 49.10
C LYS A 100 -4.08 -35.05 47.76
N PRO A 101 -4.17 -34.20 46.73
CA PRO A 101 -3.71 -34.54 45.38
C PRO A 101 -2.18 -34.55 45.25
N SER A 102 -1.68 -35.36 44.34
CA SER A 102 -0.31 -35.27 43.82
C SER A 102 -0.21 -34.30 42.63
N TYR A 103 -1.33 -34.06 41.94
CA TYR A 103 -1.38 -33.19 40.75
C TYR A 103 -2.43 -32.09 40.90
N ILE A 104 -2.06 -30.86 40.55
CA ILE A 104 -2.99 -29.73 40.44
C ILE A 104 -2.92 -29.20 39.02
N LEU A 105 -4.04 -29.30 38.30
CA LEU A 105 -4.13 -28.88 36.90
C LEU A 105 -4.95 -27.58 36.80
N VAL A 106 -4.33 -26.51 36.33
CA VAL A 106 -4.94 -25.19 36.22
C VAL A 106 -5.40 -24.97 34.77
N GLY A 107 -6.72 -25.08 34.57
CA GLY A 107 -7.44 -24.92 33.31
C GLY A 107 -8.06 -23.53 33.15
N LEU A 108 -7.35 -22.48 33.56
CA LEU A 108 -7.81 -21.10 33.58
C LEU A 108 -7.05 -20.28 32.54
N THR A 109 -7.77 -19.41 31.83
CA THR A 109 -7.14 -18.43 30.92
C THR A 109 -6.35 -17.37 31.68
N GLU A 110 -5.50 -16.59 31.03
CA GLU A 110 -4.81 -15.43 31.61
C GLU A 110 -5.69 -14.55 32.54
N ALA A 111 -6.93 -14.25 32.14
CA ALA A 111 -7.88 -13.45 32.94
C ALA A 111 -8.34 -14.11 34.26
N GLY A 112 -8.15 -15.43 34.39
CA GLY A 112 -8.42 -16.21 35.58
C GLY A 112 -7.18 -16.45 36.45
N ILE A 113 -6.00 -15.97 36.04
CA ILE A 113 -4.74 -16.06 36.79
C ILE A 113 -4.46 -14.69 37.41
N THR A 114 -5.36 -14.28 38.32
CA THR A 114 -5.25 -13.02 39.06
C THR A 114 -5.53 -13.25 40.56
N PRO A 115 -5.00 -12.40 41.46
CA PRO A 115 -5.20 -12.55 42.91
C PRO A 115 -6.67 -12.53 43.35
N THR A 116 -7.54 -11.85 42.58
CA THR A 116 -8.97 -11.71 42.89
C THR A 116 -9.84 -12.83 42.31
N SER A 117 -9.27 -13.73 41.53
CA SER A 117 -10.03 -14.80 40.89
C SER A 117 -10.40 -15.91 41.89
N PRO A 118 -11.63 -16.46 41.84
CA PRO A 118 -12.01 -17.59 42.70
C PRO A 118 -11.08 -18.80 42.55
N GLY A 119 -10.58 -19.06 41.34
CA GLY A 119 -9.63 -20.15 41.07
C GLY A 119 -8.32 -20.01 41.85
N MET A 120 -7.70 -18.83 41.86
CA MET A 120 -6.45 -18.60 42.60
C MET A 120 -6.67 -18.54 44.12
N ILE A 121 -7.80 -17.99 44.58
CA ILE A 121 -8.16 -17.95 46.01
C ILE A 121 -8.37 -19.37 46.56
N TRP A 122 -9.09 -20.23 45.83
CA TRP A 122 -9.32 -21.61 46.28
C TRP A 122 -8.08 -22.49 46.12
N LEU A 123 -7.21 -22.20 45.14
CA LEU A 123 -5.90 -22.81 45.04
C LEU A 123 -5.05 -22.52 46.29
N SER A 124 -4.97 -21.27 46.75
CA SER A 124 -4.20 -20.93 47.94
C SER A 124 -4.74 -21.60 49.20
N LYS A 125 -6.07 -21.68 49.34
CA LYS A 125 -6.73 -22.41 50.44
C LYS A 125 -6.47 -23.91 50.42
N LEU A 126 -6.51 -24.56 49.25
CA LEU A 126 -6.13 -25.97 49.11
C LEU A 126 -4.69 -26.20 49.55
N LEU A 127 -3.75 -25.39 49.05
CA LEU A 127 -2.33 -25.50 49.39
C LEU A 127 -2.08 -25.27 50.90
N LYS A 128 -2.86 -24.39 51.54
CA LYS A 128 -2.83 -24.18 53.00
C LYS A 128 -3.39 -25.36 53.81
N SER A 129 -4.45 -26.00 53.31
CA SER A 129 -4.98 -27.24 53.91
C SER A 129 -3.92 -28.36 53.84
N LEU A 130 -3.25 -28.47 52.69
CA LEU A 130 -2.17 -29.43 52.48
C LEU A 130 -1.00 -29.19 53.42
N SER A 131 -0.50 -27.94 53.53
CA SER A 131 0.63 -27.62 54.42
C SER A 131 0.37 -27.95 55.89
N SER A 132 -0.90 -27.92 56.31
CA SER A 132 -1.33 -28.21 57.68
C SER A 132 -1.49 -29.71 57.96
N SER A 133 -1.46 -30.56 56.92
CA SER A 133 -1.82 -31.99 57.00
C SER A 133 -0.85 -32.95 56.31
N SER A 134 0.27 -32.45 55.77
CA SER A 134 1.23 -33.19 54.94
C SER A 134 2.49 -33.66 55.71
N SER A 135 2.97 -34.87 55.40
CA SER A 135 4.34 -35.30 55.72
C SER A 135 5.35 -34.65 54.75
N SER A 136 6.62 -34.49 55.15
CA SER A 136 7.69 -33.90 54.30
C SER A 136 7.92 -34.65 52.98
N SER A 137 7.43 -35.90 52.88
CA SER A 137 7.50 -36.75 51.68
C SER A 137 6.43 -36.46 50.62
N HIS A 138 5.32 -35.78 50.92
CA HIS A 138 4.25 -35.53 49.93
C HIS A 138 4.67 -34.43 48.96
N LYS A 139 4.75 -34.74 47.66
CA LYS A 139 5.13 -33.79 46.60
C LYS A 139 3.92 -33.50 45.69
N VAL A 140 3.73 -32.23 45.34
CA VAL A 140 2.63 -31.77 44.49
C VAL A 140 3.19 -31.12 43.23
N SER A 141 2.70 -31.56 42.06
CA SER A 141 3.01 -30.97 40.76
C SER A 141 1.85 -30.11 40.26
N LEU A 142 2.10 -28.82 40.04
CA LEU A 142 1.12 -27.87 39.51
C LEU A 142 1.43 -27.52 38.05
N ILE A 143 0.48 -27.78 37.16
CA ILE A 143 0.60 -27.53 35.71
C ILE A 143 -0.47 -26.54 35.27
N CYS A 144 -0.06 -25.47 34.61
CA CYS A 144 -0.97 -24.52 33.95
C CYS A 144 -1.09 -24.84 32.45
N THR A 145 -2.28 -24.65 31.90
CA THR A 145 -2.58 -24.93 30.47
C THR A 145 -2.80 -23.65 29.64
N ASP A 146 -2.44 -22.49 30.18
CA ASP A 146 -2.52 -21.21 29.46
C ASP A 146 -1.12 -20.75 29.02
N ASN A 147 -1.03 -20.14 27.84
CA ASN A 147 0.25 -19.72 27.24
C ASN A 147 0.81 -18.40 27.79
N LEU A 148 0.35 -17.97 28.97
CA LEU A 148 0.94 -16.88 29.74
C LEU A 148 2.43 -17.16 30.04
N PRO A 149 3.36 -16.24 29.70
CA PRO A 149 4.78 -16.40 30.03
C PRO A 149 4.99 -16.67 31.52
N GLN A 150 5.81 -17.68 31.82
CA GLN A 150 6.17 -18.06 33.19
C GLN A 150 4.93 -18.32 34.08
N ASN A 151 3.91 -18.98 33.52
CA ASN A 151 2.63 -19.21 34.18
C ASN A 151 2.76 -19.88 35.57
N GLY A 152 3.62 -20.89 35.72
CA GLY A 152 3.89 -21.54 37.00
C GLY A 152 4.51 -20.58 38.01
N THR A 153 5.54 -19.84 37.58
CA THR A 153 6.19 -18.82 38.40
C THR A 153 5.23 -17.72 38.85
N LYS A 154 4.34 -17.26 37.95
CA LYS A 154 3.33 -16.24 38.23
C LYS A 154 2.26 -16.74 39.20
N ILE A 155 1.79 -17.97 39.04
CA ILE A 155 0.86 -18.60 40.00
C ILE A 155 1.52 -18.70 41.38
N LYS A 156 2.79 -19.11 41.48
CA LYS A 156 3.53 -19.14 42.74
C LYS A 156 3.55 -17.75 43.41
N SER A 157 3.84 -16.70 42.65
CA SER A 157 3.81 -15.31 43.15
C SER A 157 2.44 -14.89 43.66
N ILE A 158 1.36 -15.22 42.93
CA ILE A 158 -0.01 -14.92 43.36
C ILE A 158 -0.37 -15.65 44.65
N VAL A 159 -0.06 -16.94 44.76
CA VAL A 159 -0.33 -17.73 45.97
C VAL A 159 0.43 -17.17 47.16
N LEU A 160 1.70 -16.80 46.99
CA LEU A 160 2.50 -16.15 48.05
C LEU A 160 1.94 -14.78 48.46
N GLY A 161 1.37 -14.02 47.52
CA GLY A 161 0.69 -12.75 47.83
C GLY A 161 -0.60 -12.94 48.62
N LEU A 162 -1.34 -14.03 48.37
CA LEU A 162 -2.57 -14.37 49.09
C LEU A 162 -2.31 -15.02 50.45
N GLU A 163 -1.28 -15.87 50.55
CA GLU A 163 -0.95 -16.65 51.74
C GLU A 163 0.59 -16.68 51.96
N PRO A 164 1.19 -15.60 52.50
CA PRO A 164 2.65 -15.48 52.65
C PRO A 164 3.31 -16.57 53.50
N ASN A 165 2.56 -17.10 54.48
CA ASN A 165 3.05 -18.12 55.42
C ASN A 165 3.32 -19.48 54.77
N LEU A 166 2.91 -19.70 53.51
CA LEU A 166 3.14 -20.96 52.81
C LEU A 166 4.54 -21.07 52.19
N LYS A 167 5.38 -20.03 52.24
CA LYS A 167 6.65 -19.98 51.50
C LYS A 167 7.52 -21.23 51.64
N ALA A 168 7.78 -21.69 52.86
CA ALA A 168 8.61 -22.87 53.11
C ALA A 168 8.00 -24.15 52.49
N TYR A 169 6.71 -24.38 52.71
CA TYR A 169 5.99 -25.52 52.12
C TYR A 169 5.98 -25.47 50.59
N LEU A 170 5.77 -24.30 49.99
CA LEU A 170 5.78 -24.15 48.53
C LEU A 170 7.16 -24.38 47.92
N GLU A 171 8.24 -24.05 48.62
CA GLU A 171 9.61 -24.27 48.14
C GLU A 171 10.04 -25.74 48.26
N GLU A 172 9.58 -26.44 49.30
CA GLU A 172 9.96 -27.82 49.57
C GLU A 172 9.04 -28.85 48.89
N ASN A 173 7.72 -28.63 48.87
CA ASN A 173 6.73 -29.66 48.55
C ASN A 173 5.97 -29.42 47.25
N VAL A 174 5.97 -28.21 46.70
CA VAL A 174 5.16 -27.86 45.53
C VAL A 174 6.04 -27.44 44.37
N THR A 175 5.91 -28.14 43.25
CA THR A 175 6.57 -27.73 42.02
C THR A 175 5.59 -27.02 41.09
N PHE A 176 5.87 -25.74 40.83
CA PHE A 176 5.12 -24.93 39.89
C PHE A 176 5.79 -25.04 38.52
N HIS A 177 5.17 -25.80 37.62
CA HIS A 177 5.72 -26.01 36.29
C HIS A 177 5.34 -24.85 35.37
N ASP A 178 6.35 -24.24 34.75
CA ASP A 178 6.13 -23.39 33.59
C ASP A 178 5.86 -24.29 32.37
N ALA A 179 4.77 -24.03 31.66
CA ALA A 179 4.33 -24.85 30.53
C ALA A 179 3.74 -24.01 29.39
N MET A 180 3.80 -24.55 28.18
CA MET A 180 3.19 -24.02 26.97
C MET A 180 2.40 -25.15 26.30
N VAL A 181 1.23 -24.81 25.76
CA VAL A 181 0.36 -25.72 25.03
C VAL A 181 0.26 -25.33 23.56
N ASP A 182 0.40 -26.31 22.68
CA ASP A 182 0.32 -26.14 21.23
C ASP A 182 -0.71 -27.09 20.63
N CYS A 183 -1.98 -26.70 20.68
CA CYS A 183 -3.08 -27.39 20.02
C CYS A 183 -4.23 -26.41 19.79
N ILE A 184 -4.85 -26.44 18.60
CA ILE A 184 -6.10 -25.72 18.36
C ILE A 184 -7.27 -26.57 18.85
N VAL A 185 -8.12 -25.96 19.70
CA VAL A 185 -9.31 -26.60 20.24
C VAL A 185 -10.56 -25.79 19.95
N SER A 186 -11.58 -26.44 19.38
CA SER A 186 -12.90 -25.90 19.09
C SER A 186 -13.98 -26.70 19.84
N TYR A 187 -15.23 -26.67 19.38
CA TYR A 187 -16.35 -27.40 19.97
C TYR A 187 -17.31 -27.92 18.90
N ARG A 188 -18.00 -29.04 19.21
CA ARG A 188 -18.98 -29.65 18.30
C ARG A 188 -20.17 -28.70 18.09
N PRO A 189 -20.46 -28.29 16.85
CA PRO A 189 -21.66 -27.51 16.54
C PRO A 189 -22.94 -28.21 17.03
N GLY A 190 -23.87 -27.48 17.62
CA GLY A 190 -25.12 -28.02 18.13
C GLY A 190 -25.00 -28.85 19.43
N SER A 191 -23.80 -29.03 19.99
CA SER A 191 -23.67 -29.68 21.30
C SER A 191 -24.26 -28.82 22.43
N LEU A 192 -24.85 -29.48 23.44
CA LEU A 192 -25.47 -28.81 24.58
C LEU A 192 -24.46 -27.88 25.27
N TYR A 193 -24.83 -26.59 25.36
CA TYR A 193 -24.00 -25.48 25.83
C TYR A 193 -22.60 -25.37 25.18
N SER A 194 -22.41 -25.89 23.97
CA SER A 194 -21.13 -25.94 23.26
C SER A 194 -20.02 -26.64 24.06
N GLN A 195 -20.39 -27.67 24.83
CA GLN A 195 -19.51 -28.30 25.82
C GLN A 195 -18.69 -29.45 25.28
N VAL A 196 -18.98 -30.04 24.12
CA VAL A 196 -18.13 -31.11 23.58
C VAL A 196 -16.91 -30.49 22.89
N PRO A 197 -15.70 -30.55 23.48
CA PRO A 197 -14.52 -29.94 22.86
C PRO A 197 -14.04 -30.79 21.69
N MET A 198 -13.66 -30.12 20.59
CA MET A 198 -13.02 -30.73 19.42
C MET A 198 -11.54 -30.38 19.44
N ARG A 199 -10.67 -31.32 19.12
CA ARG A 199 -9.23 -31.08 18.94
C ARG A 199 -8.69 -31.73 17.67
N GLU A 200 -7.58 -31.20 17.18
CA GLU A 200 -6.77 -31.84 16.14
C GLU A 200 -6.03 -33.08 16.67
N ILE A 201 -5.46 -33.85 15.74
CA ILE A 201 -4.43 -34.84 16.06
C ILE A 201 -3.33 -34.15 16.88
N LEU A 202 -2.81 -34.84 17.90
CA LEU A 202 -1.82 -34.29 18.82
C LEU A 202 -0.58 -33.80 18.05
N PRO A 203 -0.27 -32.49 18.09
CA PRO A 203 0.94 -31.98 17.46
C PRO A 203 2.21 -32.51 18.12
N SER A 204 3.32 -32.45 17.38
CA SER A 204 4.67 -32.81 17.85
C SER A 204 5.19 -31.94 19.00
N LYS A 205 4.46 -30.90 19.42
CA LYS A 205 4.78 -30.04 20.57
C LYS A 205 3.55 -29.78 21.45
N THR A 206 2.65 -30.76 21.58
CA THR A 206 1.34 -30.59 22.25
C THR A 206 1.44 -29.89 23.61
N ILE A 207 2.35 -30.34 24.48
CA ILE A 207 2.67 -29.70 25.77
C ILE A 207 4.19 -29.64 25.91
N VAL A 208 4.72 -28.42 25.97
CA VAL A 208 6.13 -28.13 26.23
C VAL A 208 6.23 -27.65 27.66
N ILE A 209 7.06 -28.31 28.48
CA ILE A 209 7.11 -28.07 29.92
C ILE A 209 8.55 -28.02 30.39
N SER A 210 8.86 -27.06 31.27
CA SER A 210 10.18 -27.00 31.91
C SER A 210 10.27 -28.14 32.94
N PRO A 211 11.36 -28.92 32.99
CA PRO A 211 11.47 -30.10 33.83
C PRO A 211 11.57 -29.77 35.32
N PRO A 212 10.86 -30.58 36.13
CA PRO A 212 11.36 -31.19 37.38
C PRO A 212 10.88 -32.65 37.58
N SER A 213 11.46 -33.35 38.56
CA SER A 213 11.59 -34.82 38.69
C SER A 213 10.34 -35.68 38.91
N ASN A 214 9.12 -35.12 38.99
CA ASN A 214 7.95 -35.83 39.57
C ASN A 214 6.75 -35.99 38.62
N LEU A 215 6.91 -35.72 37.32
CA LEU A 215 5.88 -36.04 36.32
C LEU A 215 5.95 -37.51 35.93
N PRO A 216 4.81 -38.20 35.64
CA PRO A 216 4.85 -39.59 35.22
C PRO A 216 5.65 -39.75 33.93
N THR A 217 6.53 -40.76 33.87
CA THR A 217 7.45 -41.01 32.75
C THR A 217 6.78 -41.54 31.48
N THR A 218 5.48 -41.86 31.53
CA THR A 218 4.72 -42.50 30.45
C THR A 218 4.09 -41.52 29.45
N LEU A 219 4.37 -40.21 29.54
CA LEU A 219 3.69 -39.17 28.75
C LEU A 219 4.57 -38.55 27.66
N ASN A 220 3.94 -38.23 26.52
CA ASN A 220 4.48 -37.41 25.43
C ASN A 220 4.61 -35.91 25.83
N PHE A 221 5.20 -35.61 26.98
CA PHE A 221 5.62 -34.26 27.31
C PHE A 221 6.92 -33.95 26.57
N HIS A 222 6.94 -32.84 25.83
CA HIS A 222 8.18 -32.32 25.25
C HIS A 222 8.95 -31.62 26.37
N ASN A 223 9.72 -32.42 27.11
CA ASN A 223 10.57 -31.95 28.20
C ASN A 223 11.74 -31.16 27.61
N VAL A 224 11.74 -29.85 27.85
CA VAL A 224 12.76 -28.96 27.28
C VAL A 224 13.37 -28.07 28.36
N SER A 225 14.59 -27.58 28.12
CA SER A 225 15.21 -26.62 29.05
C SER A 225 14.34 -25.36 29.21
N LYS A 226 14.45 -24.67 30.35
CA LYS A 226 13.75 -23.38 30.59
C LYS A 226 13.96 -22.38 29.44
N LYS A 227 15.17 -22.34 28.89
CA LYS A 227 15.52 -21.50 27.73
C LYS A 227 14.72 -21.89 26.49
N THR A 228 14.65 -23.18 26.19
CA THR A 228 13.90 -23.71 25.04
C THR A 228 12.39 -23.48 25.21
N LEU A 229 11.85 -23.69 26.42
CA LEU A 229 10.46 -23.37 26.71
C LEU A 229 10.17 -21.89 26.48
N SER A 230 11.06 -21.00 26.93
CA SER A 230 10.91 -19.57 26.70
C SER A 230 10.86 -19.24 25.21
N ASN A 231 11.71 -19.87 24.39
CA ASN A 231 11.71 -19.70 22.94
C ASN A 231 10.40 -20.18 22.29
N GLU A 232 9.89 -21.36 22.69
CA GLU A 232 8.61 -21.90 22.19
C GLU A 232 7.42 -21.02 22.59
N VAL A 233 7.37 -20.54 23.84
CA VAL A 233 6.36 -19.56 24.30
C VAL A 233 6.42 -18.29 23.47
N THR A 234 7.61 -17.76 23.22
CA THR A 234 7.80 -16.55 22.39
C THR A 234 7.30 -16.75 20.97
N LYS A 235 7.66 -17.87 20.31
CA LYS A 235 7.15 -18.21 18.97
C LYS A 235 5.62 -18.32 18.97
N LYS A 236 5.05 -18.98 19.97
CA LYS A 236 3.59 -19.11 20.11
C LYS A 236 2.89 -17.75 20.25
N LEU A 237 3.44 -16.85 21.05
CA LEU A 237 2.85 -15.53 21.30
C LEU A 237 3.02 -14.58 20.12
N LEU A 238 4.24 -14.46 19.60
CA LEU A 238 4.58 -13.45 18.60
C LEU A 238 4.30 -13.89 17.16
N ILE A 239 4.20 -15.18 16.86
CA ILE A 239 3.89 -15.65 15.50
C ILE A 239 2.46 -16.15 15.46
N ALA A 240 2.19 -17.22 16.21
CA ALA A 240 0.92 -17.92 16.12
C ALA A 240 -0.29 -17.10 16.63
N ASN A 241 -0.19 -16.52 17.83
CA ASN A 241 -1.27 -15.71 18.39
C ASN A 241 -1.43 -14.35 17.69
N ALA A 242 -0.33 -13.77 17.22
CA ALA A 242 -0.34 -12.51 16.48
C ALA A 242 -1.09 -12.63 15.15
N THR A 243 -0.68 -13.58 14.31
CA THR A 243 -1.35 -13.86 13.01
C THR A 243 -2.81 -14.25 13.20
N HIS A 244 -3.12 -15.07 14.21
CA HIS A 244 -4.51 -15.43 14.53
C HIS A 244 -5.35 -14.23 14.99
N THR A 245 -4.77 -13.30 15.76
CA THR A 245 -5.45 -12.07 16.18
C THR A 245 -5.68 -11.13 15.00
N ALA A 246 -4.72 -11.03 14.09
CA ALA A 246 -4.82 -10.23 12.87
C ALA A 246 -5.95 -10.72 11.96
N ILE A 247 -5.97 -12.02 11.64
CA ILE A 247 -7.01 -12.57 10.76
C ILE A 247 -8.39 -12.53 11.40
N ALA A 248 -8.50 -12.78 12.71
CA ALA A 248 -9.78 -12.66 13.39
C ALA A 248 -10.33 -11.24 13.32
N SER A 249 -9.47 -10.22 13.42
CA SER A 249 -9.85 -8.81 13.30
C SER A 249 -10.28 -8.45 11.87
N ALA A 250 -9.59 -8.96 10.85
CA ALA A 250 -9.96 -8.76 9.46
C ALA A 250 -11.30 -9.44 9.10
N LEU A 251 -11.48 -10.70 9.51
CA LEU A 251 -12.73 -11.44 9.26
C LEU A 251 -13.93 -10.81 10.00
N CYS A 252 -13.70 -10.34 11.22
CA CYS A 252 -14.64 -9.58 12.03
C CYS A 252 -15.10 -8.28 11.34
N LEU A 253 -14.18 -7.52 10.75
CA LEU A 253 -14.48 -6.32 9.96
C LEU A 253 -15.40 -6.59 8.77
N GLU A 254 -15.41 -7.82 8.25
CA GLU A 254 -16.31 -8.22 7.15
C GLU A 254 -17.64 -8.78 7.64
N GLY A 255 -17.69 -9.21 8.90
CA GLY A 255 -18.90 -9.74 9.53
C GLY A 255 -18.93 -11.26 9.52
N TYR A 256 -17.79 -11.89 9.21
CA TYR A 256 -17.60 -13.30 9.46
C TYR A 256 -17.50 -13.55 10.97
N ASN A 257 -18.25 -14.54 11.44
CA ASN A 257 -18.34 -14.89 12.86
C ASN A 257 -17.31 -15.96 13.29
N LYS A 258 -16.59 -16.58 12.35
CA LYS A 258 -15.61 -17.64 12.61
C LYS A 258 -14.35 -17.53 11.74
N THR A 259 -13.20 -17.96 12.27
CA THR A 259 -11.88 -17.82 11.63
C THR A 259 -11.63 -18.76 10.46
N ASP A 260 -12.36 -19.88 10.35
CA ASP A 260 -12.34 -20.79 9.19
C ASP A 260 -12.85 -20.12 7.91
N SER A 261 -13.54 -18.99 8.04
CA SER A 261 -13.90 -18.10 6.93
C SER A 261 -12.68 -17.54 6.20
N ILE A 262 -11.47 -17.70 6.74
CA ILE A 262 -10.20 -17.45 6.03
C ILE A 262 -10.13 -18.18 4.67
N ASN A 263 -10.83 -19.32 4.53
CA ASN A 263 -10.85 -20.11 3.30
C ASN A 263 -11.81 -19.57 2.24
N THR A 264 -12.63 -18.57 2.55
CA THR A 264 -13.61 -17.99 1.62
C THR A 264 -12.93 -17.15 0.54
N TYR A 265 -11.74 -16.60 0.82
CA TYR A 265 -10.95 -15.80 -0.11
C TYR A 265 -9.45 -16.05 0.07
N LYS A 266 -8.75 -16.37 -1.03
CA LYS A 266 -7.30 -16.66 -0.99
C LYS A 266 -6.46 -15.48 -0.49
N GLY A 267 -6.93 -14.25 -0.65
CA GLY A 267 -6.17 -13.07 -0.21
C GLY A 267 -6.07 -12.91 1.30
N TYR A 268 -6.85 -13.64 2.11
CA TYR A 268 -6.63 -13.66 3.56
C TYR A 268 -5.29 -14.30 3.94
N LEU A 269 -4.93 -15.40 3.27
CA LEU A 269 -3.64 -16.06 3.50
C LEU A 269 -2.50 -15.20 2.95
N LYS A 270 -2.70 -14.57 1.79
CA LYS A 270 -1.74 -13.61 1.24
C LYS A 270 -1.48 -12.45 2.20
N TYR A 271 -2.53 -11.85 2.77
CA TYR A 271 -2.42 -10.83 3.80
C TYR A 271 -1.62 -11.28 5.02
N LEU A 272 -1.84 -12.52 5.49
CA LEU A 272 -1.09 -13.06 6.62
C LEU A 272 0.37 -13.37 6.28
N ASP A 273 0.64 -13.88 5.06
CA ASP A 273 1.99 -14.11 4.57
C ASP A 273 2.76 -12.78 4.50
N GLU A 274 2.14 -11.73 3.92
CA GLU A 274 2.73 -10.40 3.85
C GLU A 274 2.92 -9.75 5.23
N LEU A 275 1.93 -9.87 6.12
CA LEU A 275 2.04 -9.39 7.50
C LEU A 275 3.17 -10.11 8.24
N PHE A 276 3.29 -11.42 8.03
CA PHE A 276 4.36 -12.21 8.63
C PHE A 276 5.73 -11.74 8.12
N ASP A 277 5.92 -11.67 6.81
CA ASP A 277 7.21 -11.36 6.18
C ASP A 277 7.65 -9.91 6.43
N SER A 278 6.73 -8.94 6.34
CA SER A 278 7.06 -7.51 6.40
C SER A 278 7.13 -6.94 7.82
N GLU A 279 6.32 -7.46 8.75
CA GLU A 279 6.14 -6.88 10.09
C GLU A 279 6.56 -7.84 11.21
N ILE A 280 6.06 -9.08 11.20
CA ILE A 280 6.23 -10.03 12.32
C ILE A 280 7.64 -10.58 12.36
N LEU A 281 8.09 -11.26 11.30
CA LEU A 281 9.39 -11.92 11.25
C LEU A 281 10.53 -10.96 11.59
N PRO A 282 10.62 -9.76 10.97
CA PRO A 282 11.74 -8.87 11.26
C PRO A 282 11.71 -8.25 12.66
N THR A 283 10.52 -8.12 13.26
CA THR A 283 10.39 -7.63 14.64
C THR A 283 10.78 -8.72 15.62
N VAL A 284 10.29 -9.95 15.41
CA VAL A 284 10.59 -11.11 16.27
C VAL A 284 12.09 -11.38 16.30
N ILE A 285 12.78 -11.41 15.16
CA ILE A 285 14.24 -11.61 15.13
C ILE A 285 15.01 -10.47 15.80
N LYS A 286 14.45 -9.25 15.84
CA LYS A 286 15.09 -8.08 16.46
C LYS A 286 14.93 -8.06 17.97
N VAL A 287 13.74 -8.42 18.47
CA VAL A 287 13.40 -8.36 19.91
C VAL A 287 13.70 -9.68 20.63
N THR A 288 14.10 -10.72 19.90
CA THR A 288 14.41 -12.05 20.43
C THR A 288 15.73 -12.57 19.85
N ASN A 289 16.26 -13.68 20.37
CA ASN A 289 17.43 -14.38 19.81
C ASN A 289 17.04 -15.60 18.96
N LEU A 290 15.82 -15.61 18.42
CA LEU A 290 15.32 -16.70 17.57
C LEU A 290 15.93 -16.62 16.17
N GLN A 291 16.19 -17.78 15.56
CA GLN A 291 16.67 -17.81 14.19
C GLN A 291 15.51 -17.60 13.20
N PRO A 292 15.73 -16.92 12.05
CA PRO A 292 14.70 -16.72 11.03
C PRO A 292 14.05 -18.03 10.57
N GLU A 293 14.86 -19.07 10.35
CA GLU A 293 14.40 -20.36 9.84
C GLU A 293 13.42 -21.04 10.81
N GLU A 294 13.67 -20.93 12.12
CA GLU A 294 12.76 -21.46 13.17
C GLU A 294 11.43 -20.72 13.21
N CYS A 295 11.44 -19.41 12.94
CA CYS A 295 10.24 -18.58 12.87
C CYS A 295 9.41 -18.92 11.62
N GLU A 296 10.06 -19.09 10.47
CA GLU A 296 9.42 -19.47 9.22
C GLU A 296 8.80 -20.87 9.28
N GLU A 297 9.50 -21.84 9.88
CA GLU A 297 8.96 -23.19 10.09
C GLU A 297 7.70 -23.15 10.97
N THR A 298 7.75 -22.37 12.05
CA THR A 298 6.58 -22.13 12.92
C THR A 298 5.42 -21.50 12.13
N TRP A 299 5.70 -20.52 11.28
CA TRP A 299 4.66 -19.90 10.45
C TRP A 299 4.05 -20.89 9.45
N LYS A 300 4.88 -21.66 8.73
CA LYS A 300 4.42 -22.67 7.77
C LYS A 300 3.47 -23.68 8.43
N GLU A 301 3.84 -24.16 9.61
CA GLU A 301 3.00 -25.06 10.40
C GLU A 301 1.67 -24.41 10.81
N TRP A 302 1.73 -23.18 11.33
CA TRP A 302 0.54 -22.49 11.83
C TRP A 302 -0.43 -22.08 10.71
N ARG A 303 0.11 -21.70 9.55
CA ARG A 303 -0.64 -21.35 8.34
C ARG A 303 -1.54 -22.50 7.86
N VAL A 304 -1.04 -23.73 7.91
CA VAL A 304 -1.84 -24.93 7.57
C VAL A 304 -2.98 -25.11 8.58
N ARG A 305 -2.69 -24.97 9.88
CA ARG A 305 -3.69 -25.15 10.94
C ARG A 305 -4.79 -24.07 10.90
N LEU A 306 -4.44 -22.81 10.60
CA LEU A 306 -5.42 -21.72 10.43
C LEU A 306 -6.37 -21.95 9.26
N SER A 307 -5.91 -22.66 8.22
CA SER A 307 -6.72 -22.97 7.03
C SER A 307 -7.68 -24.15 7.26
N SER A 308 -7.64 -24.81 8.41
CA SER A 308 -8.52 -25.94 8.69
C SER A 308 -9.98 -25.51 8.89
N LYS A 309 -10.90 -26.12 8.12
CA LYS A 309 -12.34 -25.89 8.25
C LYS A 309 -12.92 -26.37 9.59
N SER A 310 -12.24 -27.30 10.26
CA SER A 310 -12.73 -27.93 11.49
C SER A 310 -12.50 -27.09 12.75
N PHE A 311 -11.63 -26.07 12.67
CA PHE A 311 -11.16 -25.32 13.84
C PHE A 311 -11.47 -23.83 13.79
N GLY A 312 -12.49 -23.43 13.02
CA GLY A 312 -13.01 -22.08 13.03
C GLY A 312 -13.41 -21.64 14.44
N LEU A 313 -12.63 -20.72 15.02
CA LEU A 313 -12.92 -20.10 16.29
C LEU A 313 -13.72 -18.83 16.08
N SER A 314 -14.55 -18.48 17.06
CA SER A 314 -15.32 -17.24 16.99
C SER A 314 -14.40 -16.03 16.86
N THR A 315 -14.56 -15.27 15.76
CA THR A 315 -13.84 -14.01 15.51
C THR A 315 -14.14 -13.02 16.63
N TYR A 316 -15.38 -13.00 17.11
CA TYR A 316 -15.81 -12.24 18.27
C TYR A 316 -14.99 -12.56 19.53
N PHE A 317 -14.87 -13.84 19.95
CA PHE A 317 -14.11 -14.18 21.17
C PHE A 317 -12.63 -13.78 21.07
N ILE A 318 -12.04 -13.85 19.87
CA ILE A 318 -10.67 -13.46 19.64
C ILE A 318 -10.53 -11.93 19.70
N SER A 319 -11.43 -11.19 19.03
CA SER A 319 -11.41 -9.72 18.90
C SER A 319 -12.08 -8.96 20.07
N GLN A 320 -12.66 -9.64 21.07
CA GLN A 320 -13.11 -8.99 22.31
C GLN A 320 -11.96 -8.21 22.97
N GLY A 321 -12.20 -6.95 23.38
CA GLY A 321 -11.16 -6.13 23.99
C GLY A 321 -9.97 -5.90 23.06
N SER A 322 -10.19 -5.80 21.74
CA SER A 322 -9.14 -5.68 20.73
C SER A 322 -8.15 -4.56 21.03
N ALA A 323 -8.57 -3.39 21.53
CA ALA A 323 -7.63 -2.32 21.86
C ALA A 323 -6.54 -2.79 22.87
N LYS A 324 -6.97 -3.48 23.93
CA LYS A 324 -6.08 -4.08 24.94
C LYS A 324 -5.28 -5.27 24.36
N LYS A 325 -5.93 -6.15 23.60
CA LYS A 325 -5.28 -7.34 23.00
C LYS A 325 -4.29 -6.98 21.89
N VAL A 326 -4.54 -5.94 21.10
CA VAL A 326 -3.59 -5.38 20.12
C VAL A 326 -2.35 -4.89 20.86
N GLY A 327 -2.54 -4.16 21.97
CA GLY A 327 -1.43 -3.74 22.84
C GLY A 327 -0.62 -4.91 23.42
N ILE A 328 -1.27 -6.02 23.76
CA ILE A 328 -0.61 -7.19 24.38
C ILE A 328 -0.01 -8.16 23.36
N ARG A 329 -0.65 -8.36 22.19
CA ARG A 329 -0.36 -9.45 21.25
C ARG A 329 0.26 -9.01 19.92
N LEU A 330 0.19 -7.72 19.60
CA LEU A 330 0.62 -7.21 18.28
C LEU A 330 1.63 -6.07 18.40
N LYS A 331 1.53 -5.23 19.44
CA LYS A 331 2.42 -4.09 19.64
C LYS A 331 3.91 -4.48 19.66
N GLU A 332 4.25 -5.55 20.37
CA GLU A 332 5.64 -6.04 20.50
C GLU A 332 6.05 -6.93 19.31
N THR A 333 5.17 -7.10 18.34
CA THR A 333 5.33 -8.03 17.21
C THR A 333 5.42 -7.32 15.87
N LEU A 334 4.96 -6.08 15.75
CA LEU A 334 4.90 -5.35 14.48
C LEU A 334 5.92 -4.20 14.46
N ARG A 335 6.46 -3.87 13.28
CA ARG A 335 7.27 -2.65 13.09
C ARG A 335 6.39 -1.42 13.12
N SER A 336 5.19 -1.53 12.53
CA SER A 336 4.15 -0.51 12.51
C SER A 336 2.82 -1.07 13.01
N TYR A 337 2.37 -0.60 14.17
CA TYR A 337 1.10 -1.04 14.77
C TYR A 337 -0.14 -0.41 14.08
N ASP A 338 0.06 0.55 13.16
CA ASP A 338 -1.00 1.33 12.54
C ASP A 338 -1.98 0.50 11.68
N ARG A 339 -1.56 -0.69 11.20
CA ARG A 339 -2.36 -1.55 10.30
C ARG A 339 -3.29 -2.53 11.03
N VAL A 340 -2.70 -3.42 11.82
CA VAL A 340 -3.49 -4.41 12.57
C VAL A 340 -4.19 -3.74 13.75
N GLY A 341 -3.60 -2.67 14.31
CA GLY A 341 -4.26 -1.83 15.30
C GLY A 341 -5.46 -1.07 14.74
N SER A 342 -5.37 -0.52 13.52
CA SER A 342 -6.53 0.12 12.89
C SER A 342 -7.62 -0.89 12.59
N ALA A 343 -7.28 -2.05 12.04
CA ALA A 343 -8.24 -3.10 11.76
C ALA A 343 -8.93 -3.60 13.04
N GLY A 344 -8.16 -3.92 14.08
CA GLY A 344 -8.69 -4.38 15.37
C GLY A 344 -9.61 -3.36 16.03
N VAL A 345 -9.22 -2.08 16.07
CA VAL A 345 -10.04 -1.01 16.65
C VAL A 345 -11.26 -0.72 15.79
N ALA A 346 -11.12 -0.63 14.47
CA ALA A 346 -12.24 -0.43 13.55
C ALA A 346 -13.24 -1.59 13.64
N SER A 347 -12.76 -2.82 13.86
CA SER A 347 -13.62 -4.00 14.01
C SER A 347 -14.48 -3.91 15.28
N VAL A 348 -13.89 -3.42 16.37
CA VAL A 348 -14.61 -3.13 17.60
C VAL A 348 -15.60 -2.01 17.36
N LEU A 349 -15.19 -0.88 16.77
CA LEU A 349 -16.10 0.23 16.47
C LEU A 349 -17.28 -0.21 15.58
N ARG A 350 -17.04 -1.03 14.56
CA ARG A 350 -18.08 -1.62 13.70
C ARG A 350 -19.08 -2.46 14.49
N TYR A 351 -18.61 -3.31 15.39
CA TYR A 351 -19.51 -4.12 16.22
C TYR A 351 -20.41 -3.28 17.12
N LEU A 352 -19.97 -2.09 17.49
CA LEU A 352 -20.67 -1.19 18.39
C LEU A 352 -21.62 -0.23 17.64
N THR A 353 -21.55 -0.16 16.30
CA THR A 353 -22.42 0.67 15.45
C THR A 353 -23.56 -0.12 14.79
N GLY A 354 -23.45 -1.45 14.72
CA GLY A 354 -24.57 -2.34 14.46
C GLY A 354 -25.32 -2.10 13.14
N GLU A 355 -24.68 -2.30 11.99
CA GLU A 355 -25.44 -2.47 10.74
C GLU A 355 -25.84 -3.94 10.53
N LYS A 356 -26.95 -4.29 11.19
CA LYS A 356 -28.05 -5.12 10.71
C LYS A 356 -29.26 -4.83 11.61
N GLU A 357 -30.05 -3.85 11.16
CA GLU A 357 -31.41 -3.44 11.57
C GLU A 357 -31.74 -3.09 13.04
N GLU A 358 -30.92 -3.41 14.05
CA GLU A 358 -31.24 -3.09 15.47
C GLU A 358 -30.02 -2.62 16.32
N GLY A 359 -28.96 -2.10 15.72
CA GLY A 359 -27.92 -1.36 16.44
C GLY A 359 -27.00 -2.19 17.36
N GLY A 360 -26.84 -3.49 17.10
CA GLY A 360 -25.90 -4.34 17.86
C GLY A 360 -25.42 -5.59 17.09
N PHE A 361 -24.31 -6.17 17.52
CA PHE A 361 -23.78 -7.40 16.92
C PHE A 361 -24.38 -8.65 17.57
N ARG A 362 -24.93 -9.55 16.75
CA ARG A 362 -25.53 -10.82 17.18
C ARG A 362 -24.53 -11.98 17.09
N GLY A 363 -24.53 -12.88 18.06
CA GLY A 363 -23.81 -14.14 17.99
C GLY A 363 -24.41 -15.19 18.91
N GLU A 364 -23.79 -16.37 18.96
CA GLU A 364 -24.21 -17.47 19.84
C GLU A 364 -23.09 -17.77 20.84
N THR A 365 -23.37 -17.72 22.14
CA THR A 365 -22.37 -18.05 23.18
C THR A 365 -22.53 -19.45 23.76
N GLY A 366 -23.52 -20.24 23.34
CA GLY A 366 -23.85 -21.51 24.00
C GLY A 366 -24.22 -21.35 25.48
N ARG A 367 -24.33 -20.13 26.01
CA ARG A 367 -24.85 -19.82 27.36
C ARG A 367 -26.33 -19.49 27.22
N MET A 368 -27.22 -20.31 27.74
CA MET A 368 -28.65 -19.97 27.81
C MET A 368 -28.93 -19.08 29.01
N GLY A 369 -29.69 -18.00 28.81
CA GLY A 369 -30.33 -17.21 29.86
C GLY A 369 -29.39 -16.45 30.81
N GLY A 370 -29.67 -15.16 30.99
CA GLY A 370 -29.02 -14.33 32.00
C GLY A 370 -29.39 -12.86 31.87
N GLU A 371 -29.51 -12.16 33.00
CA GLU A 371 -29.64 -10.70 33.03
C GLU A 371 -28.47 -10.02 32.28
N LYS A 372 -28.70 -8.77 31.86
CA LYS A 372 -27.75 -7.85 31.24
C LYS A 372 -26.36 -8.03 31.84
N GLY A 373 -25.44 -8.64 31.09
CA GLY A 373 -24.09 -8.90 31.54
C GLY A 373 -23.18 -7.75 31.14
N GLU A 374 -22.80 -6.88 32.09
CA GLU A 374 -21.79 -5.85 31.84
C GLU A 374 -20.39 -6.50 31.76
N TYR A 375 -19.72 -6.34 30.62
CA TYR A 375 -18.43 -6.97 30.34
C TYR A 375 -17.27 -6.03 30.66
N ALA A 376 -17.45 -4.75 30.35
CA ALA A 376 -16.57 -3.63 30.70
C ALA A 376 -17.46 -2.40 30.90
N PRO A 377 -17.00 -1.35 31.61
CA PRO A 377 -17.80 -0.15 31.82
C PRO A 377 -18.42 0.38 30.51
N GLY A 378 -19.76 0.41 30.45
CA GLY A 378 -20.51 0.86 29.27
C GLY A 378 -20.70 -0.19 28.17
N LEU A 379 -20.06 -1.36 28.24
CA LEU A 379 -20.19 -2.45 27.27
C LEU A 379 -20.95 -3.64 27.87
N TYR A 380 -22.10 -4.02 27.30
CA TYR A 380 -22.96 -5.06 27.84
C TYR A 380 -23.53 -6.01 26.78
N MET A 381 -23.95 -7.17 27.27
CA MET A 381 -24.61 -8.22 26.51
C MET A 381 -26.04 -8.41 26.98
N GLU A 382 -26.95 -8.48 26.02
CA GLU A 382 -28.32 -8.98 26.21
C GLU A 382 -28.38 -10.41 25.67
N TYR A 383 -28.79 -11.38 26.49
CA TYR A 383 -28.86 -12.79 26.10
C TYR A 383 -30.30 -13.15 25.69
N GLY A 384 -30.44 -13.87 24.58
CA GLY A 384 -31.67 -14.50 24.16
C GLY A 384 -31.88 -15.88 24.80
N GLU A 385 -33.11 -16.38 24.73
CA GLU A 385 -33.52 -17.64 25.39
C GLU A 385 -32.72 -18.87 24.91
N LYS A 386 -32.24 -18.88 23.66
CA LYS A 386 -31.49 -19.98 23.04
C LYS A 386 -29.96 -19.81 23.06
N GLY A 387 -29.46 -18.83 23.83
CA GLY A 387 -28.03 -18.54 23.95
C GLY A 387 -27.42 -17.71 22.81
N GLU A 388 -28.29 -17.13 22.00
CA GLU A 388 -28.00 -15.95 21.20
C GLU A 388 -27.68 -14.77 22.13
N TYR A 389 -26.88 -13.81 21.67
CA TYR A 389 -26.62 -12.57 22.40
C TYR A 389 -26.59 -11.39 21.45
N LEU A 390 -26.96 -10.21 21.95
CA LEU A 390 -26.86 -8.92 21.30
C LEU A 390 -25.89 -8.02 22.08
N PHE A 391 -24.90 -7.46 21.39
CA PHE A 391 -23.96 -6.49 21.96
C PHE A 391 -24.46 -5.06 21.86
N LYS A 392 -24.33 -4.32 22.96
CA LYS A 392 -24.60 -2.89 23.01
C LYS A 392 -23.54 -2.15 23.81
N ASN A 393 -23.34 -0.87 23.46
CA ASN A 393 -22.33 -0.04 24.08
C ASN A 393 -22.87 1.36 24.38
N ASP A 394 -23.01 1.67 25.67
CA ASP A 394 -23.43 2.96 26.20
C ASP A 394 -22.21 3.82 26.60
N THR A 395 -21.00 3.53 26.09
CA THR A 395 -19.80 4.36 26.31
C THR A 395 -20.09 5.78 25.87
N ILE A 396 -19.98 6.73 26.79
CA ILE A 396 -20.18 8.15 26.51
C ILE A 396 -18.83 8.76 26.11
N LEU A 397 -18.80 9.41 24.94
CA LEU A 397 -17.66 10.22 24.49
C LEU A 397 -17.93 11.69 24.76
N ASN A 398 -16.89 12.42 25.17
CA ASN A 398 -16.92 13.87 25.19
C ASN A 398 -16.30 14.40 23.88
N ILE A 399 -17.13 14.95 23.01
CA ILE A 399 -16.71 15.54 21.72
C ILE A 399 -17.09 17.02 21.78
N ASP A 400 -16.08 17.89 21.73
CA ASP A 400 -16.25 19.35 21.78
C ASP A 400 -17.13 19.85 22.96
N GLY A 401 -17.05 19.19 24.12
CA GLY A 401 -17.79 19.56 25.32
C GLY A 401 -19.19 18.96 25.44
N LEU A 402 -19.63 18.15 24.46
CA LEU A 402 -20.90 17.43 24.50
C LEU A 402 -20.69 15.95 24.82
N GLU A 403 -21.47 15.44 25.76
CA GLU A 403 -21.53 14.01 26.09
C GLU A 403 -22.46 13.29 25.11
N VAL A 404 -21.89 12.43 24.27
CA VAL A 404 -22.61 11.69 23.23
C VAL A 404 -22.29 10.19 23.33
N PRO A 405 -23.29 9.29 23.35
CA PRO A 405 -23.05 7.85 23.26
C PRO A 405 -22.24 7.48 22.01
N LEU A 406 -21.29 6.56 22.14
CA LEU A 406 -20.40 6.14 21.05
C LEU A 406 -21.14 5.70 19.77
N PRO A 407 -22.23 4.90 19.83
CA PRO A 407 -22.98 4.53 18.62
C PRO A 407 -23.60 5.76 17.94
N GLU A 408 -24.10 6.70 18.72
CA GLU A 408 -24.66 7.96 18.22
C GLU A 408 -23.57 8.87 17.65
N ALA A 409 -22.43 8.99 18.31
CA ALA A 409 -21.28 9.77 17.82
C ALA A 409 -20.72 9.22 16.49
N LEU A 410 -20.69 7.89 16.34
CA LEU A 410 -20.25 7.22 15.11
C LEU A 410 -21.29 7.37 13.99
N THR A 411 -22.58 7.30 14.31
CA THR A 411 -23.69 7.55 13.35
C THR A 411 -23.66 8.99 12.86
N ARG A 412 -23.56 9.96 13.79
CA ARG A 412 -23.39 11.38 13.46
C ARG A 412 -22.09 11.65 12.70
N GLY A 413 -21.01 10.92 13.00
CA GLY A 413 -19.76 10.99 12.24
C GLY A 413 -19.85 10.40 10.83
N ARG A 414 -20.70 9.38 10.61
CA ARG A 414 -21.04 8.85 9.29
C ARG A 414 -21.84 9.87 8.47
N ASP A 415 -22.84 10.48 9.08
CA ASP A 415 -23.76 11.43 8.44
C ASP A 415 -23.13 12.83 8.23
N GLY A 416 -21.85 13.00 8.61
CA GLY A 416 -21.10 14.23 8.43
C GLY A 416 -21.41 15.33 9.47
N VAL A 417 -22.15 15.01 10.52
CA VAL A 417 -22.49 15.93 11.63
C VAL A 417 -21.29 16.18 12.54
N TYR A 418 -20.42 15.18 12.72
CA TYR A 418 -19.13 15.30 13.42
C TYR A 418 -17.97 14.87 12.52
N ASP A 419 -16.75 15.36 12.78
CA ASP A 419 -15.56 14.78 12.19
C ASP A 419 -15.34 13.37 12.76
N LEU A 420 -15.55 12.35 11.92
CA LEU A 420 -15.31 10.96 12.27
C LEU A 420 -13.89 10.73 12.84
N SER A 421 -12.91 11.51 12.41
CA SER A 421 -11.52 11.43 12.90
C SER A 421 -11.42 11.90 14.35
N ALA A 422 -12.20 12.90 14.74
CA ALA A 422 -12.30 13.35 16.13
C ALA A 422 -12.99 12.30 17.01
N VAL A 423 -14.10 11.70 16.54
CA VAL A 423 -14.80 10.61 17.23
C VAL A 423 -13.85 9.43 17.50
N VAL A 424 -13.16 8.97 16.44
CA VAL A 424 -12.19 7.87 16.51
C VAL A 424 -11.02 8.21 17.43
N SER A 425 -10.49 9.44 17.34
CA SER A 425 -9.38 9.89 18.19
C SER A 425 -9.76 9.93 19.68
N THR A 426 -10.95 10.44 20.00
CA THR A 426 -11.45 10.52 21.38
C THR A 426 -11.70 9.12 21.94
N TYR A 427 -12.30 8.22 21.16
CA TYR A 427 -12.48 6.83 21.57
C TYR A 427 -11.13 6.15 21.82
N LEU A 428 -10.19 6.24 20.89
CA LEU A 428 -8.85 5.65 21.05
C LEU A 428 -8.15 6.14 22.31
N LYS A 429 -8.20 7.44 22.60
CA LYS A 429 -7.66 8.03 23.83
C LYS A 429 -8.36 7.48 25.09
N SER A 430 -9.68 7.33 25.05
CA SER A 430 -10.46 6.76 26.17
C SER A 430 -10.23 5.26 26.38
N ALA A 431 -10.00 4.50 25.31
CA ALA A 431 -9.76 3.06 25.32
C ALA A 431 -8.30 2.68 25.65
N SER A 432 -7.43 3.67 25.86
CA SER A 432 -5.97 3.52 26.02
C SER A 432 -5.56 2.94 27.38
N VAL A 433 -5.68 1.62 27.56
CA VAL A 433 -4.80 0.88 28.48
C VAL A 433 -3.63 0.31 27.67
N GLY A 434 -2.56 1.10 27.51
CA GLY A 434 -1.25 0.61 27.02
C GLY A 434 -0.87 0.90 25.56
N LEU A 435 -1.71 1.62 24.81
CA LEU A 435 -1.36 2.12 23.47
C LEU A 435 -0.70 3.52 23.57
N PRO A 436 0.26 3.86 22.69
CA PRO A 436 0.71 5.25 22.50
C PRO A 436 -0.46 6.14 22.03
N SER A 437 -0.32 7.46 22.15
CA SER A 437 -1.26 8.40 21.52
C SER A 437 -1.46 8.01 20.04
N PRO A 438 -2.70 7.87 19.56
CA PRO A 438 -2.97 7.34 18.23
C PRO A 438 -2.35 8.27 17.18
N SER A 439 -1.56 7.71 16.25
CA SER A 439 -0.97 8.48 15.16
C SER A 439 -2.07 9.02 14.23
N PRO A 440 -1.87 10.17 13.56
CA PRO A 440 -2.82 10.65 12.55
C PRO A 440 -3.08 9.61 11.45
N THR A 441 -2.06 8.80 11.14
CA THR A 441 -2.14 7.69 10.17
C THR A 441 -3.08 6.59 10.65
N LEU A 442 -2.95 6.15 11.91
CA LEU A 442 -3.84 5.16 12.52
C LEU A 442 -5.30 5.62 12.53
N VAL A 443 -5.54 6.88 12.95
CA VAL A 443 -6.88 7.48 12.96
C VAL A 443 -7.46 7.54 11.55
N SER A 444 -6.67 8.02 10.58
CA SER A 444 -7.08 8.10 9.18
C SER A 444 -7.44 6.73 8.60
N ASN A 445 -6.65 5.69 8.88
CA ASN A 445 -6.92 4.34 8.41
C ASN A 445 -8.19 3.76 9.04
N ILE A 446 -8.41 3.94 10.35
CA ILE A 446 -9.66 3.54 11.02
C ILE A 446 -10.86 4.24 10.39
N CYS A 447 -10.77 5.56 10.16
CA CYS A 447 -11.84 6.33 9.51
C CYS A 447 -12.13 5.83 8.09
N LYS A 448 -11.11 5.52 7.31
CA LYS A 448 -11.27 4.95 5.95
C LYS A 448 -12.00 3.61 5.99
N HIS A 449 -11.62 2.72 6.91
CA HIS A 449 -12.31 1.43 7.07
C HIS A 449 -13.76 1.62 7.50
N LEU A 450 -14.03 2.46 8.50
CA LEU A 450 -15.41 2.73 8.95
C LEU A 450 -16.29 3.30 7.84
N ARG A 451 -15.79 4.28 7.07
CA ARG A 451 -16.53 4.88 5.94
C ARG A 451 -16.89 3.86 4.86
N ARG A 452 -15.97 2.92 4.57
CA ARG A 452 -16.20 1.85 3.60
C ARG A 452 -17.19 0.80 4.08
N LEU A 453 -17.14 0.49 5.36
CA LEU A 453 -18.12 -0.39 5.97
C LEU A 453 -19.52 0.21 5.88
N TYR A 454 -19.66 1.52 6.09
CA TYR A 454 -20.92 2.24 5.90
C TYR A 454 -21.38 2.32 4.43
N SER A 455 -20.49 2.16 3.45
CA SER A 455 -20.84 2.17 2.02
C SER A 455 -21.15 0.79 1.44
N GLY A 456 -21.01 -0.29 2.23
CA GLY A 456 -21.33 -1.66 1.79
C GLY A 456 -20.37 -2.22 0.74
N GLU A 457 -19.15 -1.67 0.62
CA GLU A 457 -18.13 -2.16 -0.32
C GLU A 457 -17.69 -3.61 0.00
N SER A 458 -17.43 -4.40 -1.04
CA SER A 458 -16.99 -5.79 -0.91
C SER A 458 -15.56 -5.92 -0.40
N PHE A 459 -15.32 -6.99 0.35
CA PHE A 459 -14.05 -7.36 0.98
C PHE A 459 -12.76 -7.25 0.13
N GLU A 460 -12.82 -7.48 -1.19
CA GLU A 460 -11.66 -7.33 -2.07
C GLU A 460 -11.04 -5.93 -1.93
N SER A 461 -11.86 -4.89 -1.69
CA SER A 461 -11.35 -3.55 -1.40
C SER A 461 -10.72 -3.44 0.00
N VAL A 462 -11.18 -4.16 1.02
CA VAL A 462 -10.66 -4.01 2.39
C VAL A 462 -9.24 -4.57 2.52
N ILE A 463 -8.91 -5.73 1.93
CA ILE A 463 -7.52 -6.25 1.94
C ILE A 463 -6.59 -5.37 1.11
N THR A 464 -7.03 -4.91 -0.07
CA THR A 464 -6.28 -3.96 -0.93
C THR A 464 -6.08 -2.58 -0.26
N HIS A 465 -6.73 -2.32 0.86
CA HIS A 465 -6.53 -1.08 1.65
C HIS A 465 -5.94 -1.33 3.05
N LEU A 466 -6.00 -2.57 3.54
CA LEU A 466 -5.05 -3.10 4.52
C LEU A 466 -3.67 -3.29 3.89
N ASP A 467 -3.57 -3.07 2.57
CA ASP A 467 -2.34 -3.05 1.80
C ASP A 467 -1.27 -2.40 2.64
N VAL A 468 -0.33 -3.29 2.91
CA VAL A 468 1.04 -2.95 3.14
C VAL A 468 1.38 -1.97 2.01
N VAL A 469 1.32 -0.65 2.25
CA VAL A 469 2.30 0.26 1.63
C VAL A 469 3.59 -0.51 1.81
N PRO A 470 4.25 -1.02 0.77
CA PRO A 470 5.39 -1.87 0.99
C PRO A 470 6.46 -0.94 1.56
N LEU A 471 6.48 -0.86 2.89
CA LEU A 471 7.54 -0.28 3.68
C LEU A 471 8.61 -1.32 3.57
N ASP A 472 9.38 -1.16 2.50
CA ASP A 472 10.65 -1.82 2.28
C ASP A 472 10.57 -3.34 2.51
N HIS A 473 10.32 -4.10 1.43
CA HIS A 473 10.90 -5.44 1.30
C HIS A 473 12.44 -5.34 1.24
N SER A 474 13.07 -4.61 2.16
CA SER A 474 14.48 -4.24 2.11
C SER A 474 15.42 -5.42 2.29
N PHE A 475 14.91 -6.63 2.53
CA PHE A 475 15.74 -7.80 2.80
C PHE A 475 15.30 -9.13 2.15
N SER A 476 14.12 -9.24 1.52
CA SER A 476 13.77 -10.47 0.79
C SER A 476 14.32 -10.38 -0.63
N HIS A 477 15.40 -11.13 -0.90
CA HIS A 477 15.91 -11.31 -2.25
C HIS A 477 14.88 -12.05 -3.11
N PHE A 478 14.85 -11.76 -4.42
CA PHE A 478 14.05 -12.53 -5.37
C PHE A 478 14.49 -14.00 -5.37
N LYS A 479 13.54 -14.94 -5.32
CA LYS A 479 13.79 -16.39 -5.28
C LYS A 479 14.34 -16.89 -6.60
N ASP A 480 13.84 -16.33 -7.69
CA ASP A 480 14.24 -16.68 -9.05
C ASP A 480 14.05 -15.49 -10.00
N VAL A 481 14.48 -15.70 -11.25
CA VAL A 481 14.40 -14.70 -12.30
C VAL A 481 12.97 -14.37 -12.71
N VAL A 482 12.03 -15.30 -12.54
CA VAL A 482 10.61 -15.10 -12.92
C VAL A 482 9.95 -14.14 -11.93
N GLU A 483 10.22 -14.31 -10.63
CA GLU A 483 9.75 -13.39 -9.59
C GLU A 483 10.34 -11.98 -9.77
N LEU A 484 11.62 -11.89 -10.14
CA LEU A 484 12.28 -10.61 -10.45
C LEU A 484 11.61 -9.93 -11.65
N GLU A 485 11.49 -10.61 -12.79
CA GLU A 485 10.92 -10.01 -14.00
C GLU A 485 9.44 -9.64 -13.80
N SER A 486 8.66 -10.49 -13.12
CA SER A 486 7.28 -10.18 -12.74
C SER A 486 7.21 -8.96 -11.83
N THR A 487 8.16 -8.79 -10.91
CA THR A 487 8.21 -7.61 -10.04
C THR A 487 8.56 -6.35 -10.83
N VAL A 488 9.51 -6.43 -11.76
CA VAL A 488 9.83 -5.30 -12.66
C VAL A 488 8.61 -4.88 -13.46
N ASP A 489 7.89 -5.85 -14.03
CA ASP A 489 6.66 -5.59 -14.77
C ASP A 489 5.59 -4.94 -13.90
N ASP A 490 5.35 -5.48 -12.71
CA ASP A 490 4.37 -4.95 -11.77
C ASP A 490 4.68 -3.50 -11.37
N GLU A 491 5.94 -3.19 -11.05
CA GLU A 491 6.35 -1.83 -10.66
C GLU A 491 6.25 -0.87 -11.87
N VAL A 492 6.67 -1.30 -13.06
CA VAL A 492 6.53 -0.49 -14.30
C VAL A 492 5.07 -0.32 -14.69
N ASP A 493 4.21 -1.30 -14.50
CA ASP A 493 2.80 -1.18 -14.87
C ASP A 493 2.03 -0.30 -13.89
N ASN A 494 2.41 -0.25 -12.62
CA ASN A 494 1.66 0.46 -11.59
C ASN A 494 2.15 1.88 -11.27
N VAL A 495 3.35 2.26 -11.70
CA VAL A 495 3.84 3.62 -11.48
C VAL A 495 3.01 4.65 -12.25
N GLU A 496 2.59 5.72 -11.57
CA GLU A 496 2.10 6.93 -12.22
C GLU A 496 3.27 7.73 -12.80
N ILE A 497 3.22 8.01 -14.11
CA ILE A 497 4.31 8.66 -14.82
C ILE A 497 4.08 10.17 -14.92
N ILE A 498 5.16 10.94 -14.89
CA ILE A 498 5.14 12.35 -15.24
C ILE A 498 5.45 12.47 -16.73
N ASP A 499 4.50 12.97 -17.52
CA ASP A 499 4.72 13.22 -18.94
C ASP A 499 5.32 14.62 -19.12
N LEU A 500 6.64 14.68 -19.18
CA LEU A 500 7.39 15.94 -19.14
C LEU A 500 7.10 16.85 -20.32
N HIS A 501 6.52 16.36 -21.42
CA HIS A 501 6.32 17.18 -22.60
C HIS A 501 5.20 16.64 -23.51
N THR A 502 4.21 17.49 -23.74
CA THR A 502 3.07 17.25 -24.63
C THR A 502 2.66 18.51 -25.39
N HIS A 503 1.85 18.32 -26.42
CA HIS A 503 1.10 19.37 -27.12
C HIS A 503 -0.40 19.30 -26.79
N LEU A 504 -0.76 18.61 -25.70
CA LEU A 504 -2.13 18.56 -25.21
C LEU A 504 -2.50 19.90 -24.58
N LEU A 505 -3.77 20.26 -24.73
CA LEU A 505 -4.40 21.40 -24.06
C LEU A 505 -5.73 20.89 -23.48
N PRO A 506 -6.17 21.43 -22.33
CA PRO A 506 -7.30 20.90 -21.60
C PRO A 506 -8.63 21.18 -22.31
N SER A 507 -9.70 20.48 -21.92
CA SER A 507 -11.05 20.61 -22.49
C SER A 507 -11.56 22.06 -22.52
N GLU A 508 -11.21 22.88 -21.53
CA GLU A 508 -11.62 24.29 -21.45
C GLU A 508 -11.05 25.16 -22.57
N HIS A 509 -10.02 24.68 -23.28
CA HIS A 509 -9.44 25.35 -24.44
C HIS A 509 -10.17 25.01 -25.75
N SER A 510 -11.32 24.32 -25.68
CA SER A 510 -12.30 24.16 -26.75
C SER A 510 -11.69 23.73 -28.10
N ASP A 511 -11.46 24.67 -29.01
CA ASP A 511 -10.94 24.44 -30.37
C ASP A 511 -9.54 23.84 -30.41
N LYS A 512 -8.83 23.85 -29.27
CA LYS A 512 -7.48 23.27 -29.14
C LYS A 512 -7.46 21.93 -28.40
N PHE A 513 -8.61 21.47 -27.89
CA PHE A 513 -8.74 20.16 -27.28
C PHE A 513 -8.95 19.09 -28.37
N LEU A 514 -7.85 18.45 -28.80
CA LEU A 514 -7.89 17.45 -29.87
C LEU A 514 -8.13 16.05 -29.29
N THR A 515 -9.24 15.43 -29.70
CA THR A 515 -9.70 14.11 -29.22
C THR A 515 -10.44 13.37 -30.32
N GLY A 516 -10.41 12.04 -30.25
CA GLY A 516 -11.25 11.15 -31.06
C GLY A 516 -10.54 10.58 -32.29
N ILE A 517 -11.20 9.61 -32.92
CA ILE A 517 -10.61 8.81 -34.01
C ILE A 517 -10.18 9.63 -35.22
N ASP A 518 -10.94 10.66 -35.58
CA ASP A 518 -10.61 11.50 -36.75
C ASP A 518 -9.33 12.32 -36.50
N GLU A 519 -9.10 12.80 -35.28
CA GLU A 519 -7.85 13.46 -34.90
C GLU A 519 -6.67 12.49 -34.85
N LEU A 520 -6.90 11.28 -34.30
CA LEU A 520 -5.89 10.23 -34.27
C LEU A 520 -5.41 9.85 -35.68
N LEU A 521 -6.35 9.69 -36.63
CA LEU A 521 -6.03 9.29 -38.01
C LEU A 521 -5.44 10.43 -38.84
N ASN A 522 -5.80 11.69 -38.58
CA ASN A 522 -5.19 12.85 -39.22
C ASN A 522 -3.85 13.28 -38.61
N TYR A 523 -3.34 12.53 -37.63
CA TYR A 523 -2.04 12.82 -37.05
C TYR A 523 -0.94 12.75 -38.11
N HIS A 524 -0.06 13.76 -38.15
CA HIS A 524 0.93 13.96 -39.21
C HIS A 524 1.86 12.76 -39.50
N TYR A 525 2.07 11.84 -38.54
CA TYR A 525 2.80 10.59 -38.81
C TYR A 525 2.04 9.68 -39.78
N LEU A 526 0.72 9.54 -39.58
CA LEU A 526 -0.13 8.74 -40.47
C LEU A 526 -0.36 9.44 -41.80
N VAL A 527 -0.39 10.77 -41.82
CA VAL A 527 -0.39 11.54 -43.08
C VAL A 527 0.88 11.23 -43.89
N SER A 528 2.05 11.25 -43.26
CA SER A 528 3.31 10.91 -43.93
C SER A 528 3.31 9.47 -44.48
N GLU A 529 2.88 8.50 -43.65
CA GLU A 529 2.76 7.08 -44.07
C GLU A 529 1.74 6.88 -45.21
N TYR A 530 0.60 7.59 -45.17
CA TYR A 530 -0.42 7.55 -46.21
C TYR A 530 0.09 8.09 -47.54
N ILE A 531 0.75 9.25 -47.55
CA ILE A 531 1.25 9.85 -48.79
C ILE A 531 2.28 8.94 -49.47
N MET A 532 3.08 8.18 -48.71
CA MET A 532 4.05 7.23 -49.27
C MET A 532 3.41 5.97 -49.88
N SER A 533 2.15 5.67 -49.54
CA SER A 533 1.43 4.47 -49.99
C SER A 533 0.29 4.76 -50.96
N SER A 534 -0.13 6.01 -51.07
CA SER A 534 -1.24 6.45 -51.92
C SER A 534 -0.78 6.91 -53.30
N GLU A 535 -1.65 6.75 -54.30
CA GLU A 535 -1.48 7.37 -55.62
C GLU A 535 -1.91 8.85 -55.63
N MET A 536 -2.60 9.31 -54.57
CA MET A 536 -3.07 10.68 -54.42
C MET A 536 -1.90 11.64 -54.22
N THR A 537 -1.88 12.73 -54.96
CA THR A 537 -0.86 13.77 -54.78
C THR A 537 -1.05 14.50 -53.44
N VAL A 538 0.03 15.11 -52.93
CA VAL A 538 -0.01 15.90 -51.69
C VAL A 538 -1.03 17.04 -51.80
N SER A 539 -1.07 17.74 -52.94
CA SER A 539 -2.01 18.84 -53.16
C SER A 539 -3.47 18.38 -53.16
N GLU A 540 -3.77 17.25 -53.80
CA GLU A 540 -5.12 16.66 -53.76
C GLU A 540 -5.51 16.28 -52.33
N PHE A 541 -4.61 15.62 -51.60
CA PHE A 541 -4.85 15.23 -50.21
C PHE A 541 -5.09 16.44 -49.32
N MET A 542 -4.27 17.49 -49.42
CA MET A 542 -4.39 18.68 -48.58
C MET A 542 -5.73 19.41 -48.77
N ASN A 543 -6.32 19.35 -49.97
CA ASN A 543 -7.62 19.93 -50.30
C ASN A 543 -8.84 19.14 -49.79
N LEU A 544 -8.64 17.91 -49.27
CA LEU A 544 -9.73 17.12 -48.70
C LEU A 544 -10.22 17.70 -47.36
N THR A 545 -11.51 17.51 -47.07
CA THR A 545 -12.06 17.75 -45.73
C THR A 545 -11.44 16.80 -44.71
N LYS A 546 -11.49 17.15 -43.43
CA LYS A 546 -10.91 16.35 -42.34
C LYS A 546 -11.49 14.92 -42.32
N GLU A 547 -12.81 14.80 -42.47
CA GLU A 547 -13.53 13.54 -42.48
C GLU A 547 -13.09 12.68 -43.65
N ARG A 548 -12.88 13.31 -44.83
CA ARG A 548 -12.46 12.59 -46.02
C ARG A 548 -10.99 12.16 -45.93
N LYS A 549 -10.12 12.97 -45.32
CA LYS A 549 -8.74 12.59 -44.99
C LYS A 549 -8.73 11.36 -44.07
N THR A 550 -9.57 11.36 -43.03
CA THR A 550 -9.73 10.20 -42.13
C THR A 550 -10.10 8.93 -42.89
N GLU A 551 -11.09 9.01 -43.77
CA GLU A 551 -11.56 7.86 -44.55
C GLU A 551 -10.49 7.28 -45.48
N VAL A 552 -9.76 8.14 -46.21
CA VAL A 552 -8.71 7.66 -47.13
C VAL A 552 -7.54 7.06 -46.35
N ILE A 553 -7.14 7.65 -45.22
CA ILE A 553 -6.09 7.11 -44.35
C ILE A 553 -6.53 5.76 -43.76
N TRP A 554 -7.77 5.65 -43.28
CA TRP A 554 -8.31 4.41 -42.73
C TRP A 554 -8.33 3.29 -43.76
N ASN A 555 -8.89 3.56 -44.94
CA ASN A 555 -8.99 2.58 -46.02
C ASN A 555 -7.61 2.12 -46.49
N GLU A 556 -6.65 3.04 -46.53
CA GLU A 556 -5.30 2.75 -46.99
C GLU A 556 -4.49 1.97 -45.94
N LEU A 557 -4.30 2.55 -44.75
CA LEU A 557 -3.35 2.05 -43.77
C LEU A 557 -3.91 0.95 -42.85
N PHE A 558 -5.23 0.79 -42.75
CA PHE A 558 -5.88 -0.14 -41.81
C PHE A 558 -6.75 -1.22 -42.46
N ILE A 559 -7.24 -0.98 -43.68
CA ILE A 559 -8.01 -1.96 -44.46
C ILE A 559 -7.14 -2.59 -45.55
N ARG A 560 -6.60 -1.79 -46.47
CA ARG A 560 -5.78 -2.28 -47.59
C ARG A 560 -4.46 -2.83 -47.09
N MET A 561 -3.81 -2.11 -46.20
CA MET A 561 -2.56 -2.51 -45.57
C MET A 561 -2.77 -3.12 -44.17
N THR A 562 -1.80 -3.92 -43.74
CA THR A 562 -1.74 -4.39 -42.35
C THR A 562 -1.09 -3.29 -41.49
N PRO A 563 -1.75 -2.81 -40.40
CA PRO A 563 -1.26 -1.70 -39.58
C PRO A 563 -0.10 -2.14 -38.66
N VAL A 564 1.10 -2.29 -39.24
CA VAL A 564 2.31 -2.73 -38.52
C VAL A 564 3.17 -1.59 -37.98
N SER A 565 3.04 -0.38 -38.53
CA SER A 565 3.80 0.79 -38.10
C SER A 565 3.46 1.18 -36.67
N GLU A 566 4.38 1.86 -35.99
CA GLU A 566 4.19 2.30 -34.61
C GLU A 566 2.96 3.21 -34.46
N ALA A 567 2.74 4.12 -35.42
CA ALA A 567 1.60 5.03 -35.44
C ALA A 567 0.26 4.29 -35.66
N THR A 568 0.19 3.38 -36.64
CA THR A 568 -1.04 2.61 -36.92
C THR A 568 -1.37 1.63 -35.79
N ARG A 569 -0.37 0.91 -35.26
CA ARG A 569 -0.52 0.07 -34.05
C ARG A 569 -0.96 0.88 -32.84
N GLY A 570 -0.52 2.14 -32.75
CA GLY A 570 -0.96 3.08 -31.72
C GLY A 570 -2.46 3.26 -31.72
N VAL A 571 -3.04 3.59 -32.88
CA VAL A 571 -4.51 3.74 -33.05
C VAL A 571 -5.24 2.45 -32.67
N VAL A 572 -4.74 1.28 -33.11
CA VAL A 572 -5.36 -0.01 -32.75
C VAL A 572 -5.34 -0.26 -31.24
N ASN A 573 -4.27 0.13 -30.54
CA ASN A 573 -4.20 0.00 -29.08
C ASN A 573 -5.15 0.95 -28.36
N VAL A 574 -5.33 2.18 -28.87
CA VAL A 574 -6.35 3.11 -28.35
C VAL A 574 -7.74 2.47 -28.45
N LEU A 575 -8.10 1.96 -29.63
CA LEU A 575 -9.41 1.32 -29.85
C LEU A 575 -9.63 0.15 -28.88
N LYS A 576 -8.64 -0.71 -28.71
CA LYS A 576 -8.74 -1.84 -27.75
C LYS A 576 -8.83 -1.35 -26.31
N GLY A 577 -8.02 -0.37 -25.92
CA GLY A 577 -8.00 0.20 -24.56
C GLY A 577 -9.32 0.86 -24.17
N LEU A 578 -10.05 1.39 -25.15
CA LEU A 578 -11.37 2.01 -24.98
C LEU A 578 -12.54 1.05 -25.23
N GLY A 579 -12.30 -0.27 -25.26
CA GLY A 579 -13.37 -1.27 -25.40
C GLY A 579 -14.00 -1.35 -26.80
N MET A 580 -13.27 -0.94 -27.84
CA MET A 580 -13.72 -0.97 -29.25
C MET A 580 -13.11 -2.13 -30.06
N ALA A 581 -12.75 -3.24 -29.38
CA ALA A 581 -12.12 -4.38 -30.02
C ALA A 581 -13.01 -5.05 -31.07
N LYS A 582 -14.34 -5.01 -30.89
CA LYS A 582 -15.33 -5.53 -31.84
C LYS A 582 -15.33 -4.69 -33.11
N GLU A 583 -15.51 -3.39 -32.99
CA GLU A 583 -15.58 -2.46 -34.12
C GLU A 583 -14.26 -2.44 -34.90
N TRP A 584 -13.13 -2.54 -34.19
CA TRP A 584 -11.83 -2.74 -34.84
C TRP A 584 -11.78 -4.04 -35.66
N LYS A 585 -12.26 -5.16 -35.11
CA LYS A 585 -12.28 -6.46 -35.80
C LYS A 585 -13.16 -6.41 -37.06
N GLU A 586 -14.27 -5.68 -36.99
CA GLU A 586 -15.22 -5.49 -38.10
C GLU A 586 -14.79 -4.37 -39.07
N ARG A 587 -13.71 -3.63 -38.77
CA ARG A 587 -13.24 -2.46 -39.51
C ARG A 587 -14.30 -1.36 -39.66
N ASP A 588 -15.21 -1.27 -38.68
CA ASP A 588 -16.33 -0.33 -38.68
C ASP A 588 -15.93 1.05 -38.14
N LEU A 589 -15.48 1.93 -39.04
CA LEU A 589 -15.11 3.31 -38.68
C LEU A 589 -16.29 4.13 -38.11
N ASN A 590 -17.52 3.88 -38.58
CA ASN A 590 -18.70 4.63 -38.12
C ASN A 590 -19.13 4.18 -36.72
N GLY A 591 -19.06 2.88 -36.44
CA GLY A 591 -19.22 2.34 -35.09
C GLY A 591 -18.18 2.90 -34.12
N ILE A 592 -16.92 3.01 -34.57
CA ILE A 592 -15.83 3.63 -33.78
C ILE A 592 -16.15 5.10 -33.46
N ARG A 593 -16.52 5.91 -34.47
CA ARG A 593 -16.92 7.32 -34.28
C ARG A 593 -18.07 7.44 -33.27
N SER A 594 -19.09 6.60 -33.41
CA SER A 594 -20.25 6.56 -32.50
C SER A 594 -19.85 6.24 -31.06
N LYS A 595 -18.91 5.31 -30.86
CA LYS A 595 -18.40 4.98 -29.53
C LYS A 595 -17.57 6.10 -28.90
N PHE A 596 -16.73 6.79 -29.66
CA PHE A 596 -16.03 7.98 -29.17
C PHE A 596 -17.00 9.06 -28.68
N LEU A 597 -18.09 9.30 -29.44
CA LEU A 597 -19.15 10.22 -29.01
C LEU A 597 -19.83 9.75 -27.71
N ALA A 598 -20.11 8.45 -27.58
CA ALA A 598 -20.73 7.89 -26.38
C ALA A 598 -19.82 8.00 -25.14
N LEU A 599 -18.50 7.78 -25.29
CA LEU A 599 -17.54 7.93 -24.18
C LEU A 599 -17.45 9.37 -23.67
N ARG A 600 -17.69 10.35 -24.54
CA ARG A 600 -17.70 11.78 -24.21
C ARG A 600 -19.05 12.29 -23.69
N ALA A 601 -20.08 11.44 -23.66
CA ALA A 601 -21.43 11.85 -23.24
C ALA A 601 -21.51 12.30 -21.77
N SER A 602 -20.57 11.87 -20.93
CA SER A 602 -20.44 12.30 -19.52
C SER A 602 -19.75 13.67 -19.35
N GLY A 603 -19.37 14.33 -20.44
CA GLY A 603 -18.60 15.58 -20.45
C GLY A 603 -17.10 15.36 -20.68
N ASP A 604 -16.46 16.35 -21.30
CA ASP A 604 -15.04 16.25 -21.70
C ASP A 604 -14.09 16.15 -20.50
N ASP A 605 -14.40 16.78 -19.36
CA ASP A 605 -13.56 16.72 -18.16
C ASP A 605 -13.51 15.31 -17.57
N ALA A 606 -14.66 14.63 -17.51
CA ALA A 606 -14.75 13.25 -17.04
C ALA A 606 -14.07 12.29 -18.01
N TYR A 607 -14.24 12.53 -19.32
CA TYR A 607 -13.55 11.76 -20.35
C TYR A 607 -12.03 11.93 -20.27
N GLU A 608 -11.56 13.16 -20.13
CA GLU A 608 -10.16 13.49 -19.96
C GLU A 608 -9.54 12.79 -18.75
N GLU A 609 -10.14 12.93 -17.55
CA GLU A 609 -9.65 12.25 -16.35
C GLU A 609 -9.63 10.73 -16.53
N SER A 610 -10.58 10.16 -17.28
CA SER A 610 -10.57 8.73 -17.60
C SER A 610 -9.36 8.34 -18.45
N ILE A 611 -8.96 9.16 -19.43
CA ILE A 611 -7.78 8.89 -20.27
C ILE A 611 -6.49 9.03 -19.45
N PHE A 612 -6.36 10.05 -18.60
CA PHE A 612 -5.22 10.20 -17.69
C PHE A 612 -5.10 9.01 -16.73
N SER A 613 -6.22 8.58 -16.14
CA SER A 613 -6.29 7.45 -15.23
C SER A 613 -5.92 6.13 -15.91
N LEU A 614 -6.50 5.83 -17.07
CA LEU A 614 -6.21 4.63 -17.86
C LEU A 614 -4.74 4.59 -18.33
N SER A 615 -4.16 5.75 -18.63
CA SER A 615 -2.75 5.87 -19.04
C SER A 615 -1.77 5.87 -17.85
N LYS A 616 -2.28 5.94 -16.61
CA LYS A 616 -1.51 6.10 -15.36
C LYS A 616 -0.54 7.29 -15.45
N ILE A 617 -1.06 8.45 -15.84
CA ILE A 617 -0.30 9.71 -15.93
C ILE A 617 -0.64 10.60 -14.76
N LYS A 618 0.38 10.89 -13.94
CA LYS A 618 0.27 11.76 -12.77
C LYS A 618 -0.11 13.17 -13.21
N TYR A 619 0.65 13.72 -14.14
CA TYR A 619 0.37 14.97 -14.85
C TYR A 619 1.17 15.03 -16.15
N ALA A 620 0.70 15.84 -17.09
CA ALA A 620 1.34 16.15 -18.36
C ALA A 620 1.72 17.63 -18.43
N VAL A 621 2.92 17.93 -18.93
CA VAL A 621 3.36 19.31 -19.16
C VAL A 621 2.99 19.70 -20.60
N MET A 622 2.23 20.77 -20.73
CA MET A 622 1.76 21.34 -21.98
C MET A 622 2.86 22.16 -22.67
N THR A 623 2.64 22.48 -23.94
CA THR A 623 3.47 23.42 -24.70
C THR A 623 2.69 24.69 -24.95
N ASN A 624 2.96 25.75 -24.18
CA ASN A 624 2.16 26.98 -24.23
C ASN A 624 2.81 28.08 -25.04
N ILE A 625 2.12 28.59 -26.07
CA ILE A 625 2.72 29.45 -27.10
C ILE A 625 2.27 30.92 -26.93
N PRO A 626 3.07 31.80 -26.31
CA PRO A 626 2.77 33.23 -26.16
C PRO A 626 2.87 34.02 -27.48
N PHE A 627 3.22 33.35 -28.58
CA PHE A 627 3.22 33.92 -29.94
C PHE A 627 1.97 33.55 -30.73
N SER A 628 1.03 32.80 -30.14
CA SER A 628 -0.20 32.33 -30.79
C SER A 628 -1.41 33.03 -30.21
N LYS A 629 -1.98 34.01 -30.92
CA LYS A 629 -3.20 34.74 -30.49
C LYS A 629 -4.33 33.81 -30.06
N GLU A 630 -4.54 32.76 -30.85
CA GLU A 630 -5.62 31.79 -30.66
C GLU A 630 -5.47 31.00 -29.38
N GLU A 631 -4.23 30.74 -28.94
CA GLU A 631 -3.96 30.05 -27.68
C GLU A 631 -3.97 31.02 -26.50
N MET A 632 -3.38 32.21 -26.68
CA MET A 632 -3.28 33.23 -25.64
C MET A 632 -4.65 33.68 -25.10
N LYS A 633 -5.71 33.65 -25.93
CA LYS A 633 -7.07 34.03 -25.50
C LYS A 633 -7.52 33.23 -24.27
N HIS A 634 -7.23 31.91 -24.26
CA HIS A 634 -7.68 31.00 -23.19
C HIS A 634 -6.98 31.30 -21.86
N PHE A 635 -5.70 31.68 -21.90
CA PHE A 635 -4.96 32.10 -20.70
C PHE A 635 -5.32 33.53 -20.24
N LYS A 636 -5.75 34.42 -21.16
CA LYS A 636 -6.21 35.78 -20.81
C LYS A 636 -7.57 35.78 -20.11
N GLU A 637 -8.43 34.81 -20.42
CA GLU A 637 -9.77 34.69 -19.85
C GLU A 637 -9.79 34.16 -18.40
N GLY A 638 -8.65 33.72 -17.85
CA GLY A 638 -8.57 33.23 -16.47
C GLY A 638 -9.27 31.90 -16.22
N LYS A 639 -9.48 31.10 -17.27
CA LYS A 639 -10.07 29.76 -17.18
C LYS A 639 -9.17 28.86 -16.33
N THR A 640 -9.76 28.21 -15.33
CA THR A 640 -9.11 27.17 -14.55
C THR A 640 -9.29 25.83 -15.26
N PHE A 641 -8.25 25.02 -15.28
CA PHE A 641 -8.26 23.68 -15.88
C PHE A 641 -7.68 22.64 -14.89
N SER A 642 -7.82 21.36 -15.24
CA SER A 642 -7.36 20.24 -14.41
C SER A 642 -5.90 20.36 -13.97
N LYS A 643 -5.63 20.03 -12.71
CA LYS A 643 -4.25 19.96 -12.16
C LYS A 643 -3.40 18.85 -12.78
N ARG A 644 -4.00 17.97 -13.59
CA ARG A 644 -3.30 17.00 -14.45
C ARG A 644 -2.48 17.70 -15.53
N TYR A 645 -2.75 18.97 -15.83
CA TYR A 645 -1.93 19.78 -16.72
C TYR A 645 -1.02 20.73 -15.96
N ARG A 646 0.22 20.79 -16.40
CA ARG A 646 1.18 21.83 -16.02
C ARG A 646 1.62 22.59 -17.25
N THR A 647 2.03 23.83 -17.07
CA THR A 647 2.37 24.71 -18.21
C THR A 647 3.86 24.72 -18.49
N ALA A 648 4.25 24.97 -19.74
CA ALA A 648 5.62 25.34 -20.10
C ALA A 648 5.58 26.42 -21.19
N LEU A 649 6.44 27.43 -21.08
CA LEU A 649 6.41 28.59 -21.98
C LEU A 649 7.31 28.34 -23.20
N ARG A 650 6.71 28.21 -24.38
CA ARG A 650 7.44 28.00 -25.63
C ARG A 650 7.93 29.30 -26.23
N VAL A 651 9.24 29.40 -26.43
CA VAL A 651 9.97 30.62 -26.79
C VAL A 651 10.88 30.45 -28.00
N ASP A 652 10.52 29.58 -28.95
CA ASP A 652 11.27 29.38 -30.20
C ASP A 652 11.74 30.71 -30.85
N PRO A 653 10.90 31.76 -31.01
CA PRO A 653 11.32 33.02 -31.63
C PRO A 653 12.41 33.79 -30.87
N LEU A 654 12.49 33.63 -29.54
CA LEU A 654 13.56 34.23 -28.74
C LEU A 654 14.89 33.53 -28.98
N LEU A 655 14.88 32.20 -29.14
CA LEU A 655 16.08 31.43 -29.47
C LEU A 655 16.53 31.69 -30.92
N GLU A 656 15.57 31.87 -31.84
CA GLU A 656 15.83 32.19 -33.24
C GLU A 656 16.39 33.61 -33.45
N GLY A 657 16.23 34.51 -32.47
CA GLY A 657 16.59 35.93 -32.62
C GLY A 657 15.57 36.73 -33.44
N ASP A 658 14.33 36.24 -33.56
CA ASP A 658 13.29 36.83 -34.40
C ASP A 658 12.63 38.05 -33.72
N TRP A 659 13.32 39.18 -33.77
CA TRP A 659 12.83 40.46 -33.25
C TRP A 659 11.50 40.90 -33.87
N GLY A 660 11.21 40.48 -35.11
CA GLY A 660 9.95 40.80 -35.79
C GLY A 660 8.77 40.16 -35.06
N LYS A 661 8.80 38.84 -34.90
CA LYS A 661 7.75 38.11 -34.16
C LYS A 661 7.64 38.54 -32.71
N VAL A 662 8.78 38.82 -32.05
CA VAL A 662 8.80 39.26 -30.65
C VAL A 662 8.13 40.62 -30.48
N LYS A 663 8.46 41.60 -31.32
CA LYS A 663 7.83 42.94 -31.28
C LYS A 663 6.33 42.86 -31.55
N LEU A 664 5.91 42.04 -32.50
CA LEU A 664 4.49 41.83 -32.81
C LEU A 664 3.75 41.23 -31.60
N ALA A 665 4.26 40.16 -31.01
CA ALA A 665 3.63 39.53 -29.84
C ALA A 665 3.57 40.48 -28.62
N MET A 666 4.63 41.22 -28.35
CA MET A 666 4.65 42.23 -27.27
C MET A 666 3.62 43.34 -27.49
N ALA A 667 3.49 43.83 -28.72
CA ALA A 667 2.52 44.87 -29.06
C ALA A 667 1.08 44.37 -28.88
N GLU A 668 0.82 43.11 -29.24
CA GLU A 668 -0.49 42.46 -29.06
C GLU A 668 -0.88 42.22 -27.61
N ASP A 669 0.11 42.07 -26.72
CA ASP A 669 -0.08 42.03 -25.27
C ASP A 669 -0.08 43.41 -24.61
N GLY A 670 0.05 44.49 -25.39
CA GLY A 670 -0.02 45.87 -24.90
C GLY A 670 1.22 46.34 -24.13
N ILE A 671 2.37 45.65 -24.27
CA ILE A 671 3.62 46.06 -23.63
C ILE A 671 4.17 47.32 -24.28
N LYS A 672 4.24 48.42 -23.52
CA LYS A 672 4.78 49.71 -23.96
C LYS A 672 6.30 49.74 -23.76
N GLY A 673 7.07 49.53 -24.82
CA GLY A 673 8.53 49.57 -24.78
C GLY A 673 9.19 48.91 -25.98
N SER A 674 10.51 48.99 -26.07
CA SER A 674 11.29 48.29 -27.10
C SER A 674 12.64 47.82 -26.54
N GLY A 675 13.28 46.90 -27.25
CA GLY A 675 14.58 46.36 -26.86
C GLY A 675 14.50 45.38 -25.69
N ILE A 676 15.69 44.99 -25.21
CA ILE A 676 15.90 43.86 -24.29
C ILE A 676 15.15 43.99 -22.95
N PRO A 677 15.13 45.15 -22.26
CA PRO A 677 14.38 45.29 -21.02
C PRO A 677 12.88 45.03 -21.19
N ALA A 678 12.30 45.48 -22.31
CA ALA A 678 10.87 45.28 -22.58
C ALA A 678 10.55 43.81 -22.88
N VAL A 679 11.43 43.10 -23.60
CA VAL A 679 11.29 41.65 -23.82
C VAL A 679 11.38 40.88 -22.50
N LYS A 680 12.33 41.24 -21.62
CA LYS A 680 12.44 40.62 -20.29
C LYS A 680 11.16 40.75 -19.49
N GLU A 681 10.60 41.95 -19.44
CA GLU A 681 9.36 42.21 -18.72
C GLU A 681 8.17 41.44 -19.31
N TRP A 682 8.10 41.35 -20.64
CA TRP A 682 7.06 40.58 -21.32
C TRP A 682 7.12 39.08 -20.97
N VAL A 683 8.32 38.48 -21.01
CA VAL A 683 8.50 37.08 -20.61
C VAL A 683 8.17 36.86 -19.14
N LYS A 684 8.60 37.76 -18.24
CA LYS A 684 8.25 37.71 -16.81
C LYS A 684 6.73 37.76 -16.60
N THR A 685 6.04 38.64 -17.33
CA THR A 685 4.58 38.76 -17.28
C THR A 685 3.91 37.44 -17.63
N TRP A 686 4.37 36.77 -18.70
CA TRP A 686 3.87 35.44 -19.06
C TRP A 686 4.19 34.38 -18.01
N CYS A 687 5.42 34.36 -17.49
CA CYS A 687 5.82 33.43 -16.43
C CYS A 687 4.94 33.60 -15.18
N SER A 688 4.66 34.82 -14.75
CA SER A 688 3.76 35.10 -13.62
C SER A 688 2.32 34.66 -13.89
N LYS A 689 1.88 34.72 -15.15
CA LYS A 689 0.50 34.42 -15.54
C LYS A 689 0.20 32.93 -15.62
N ILE A 690 1.10 32.14 -16.20
CA ILE A 690 0.85 30.70 -16.40
C ILE A 690 1.62 29.81 -15.43
N SER A 691 2.63 30.34 -14.72
CA SER A 691 3.49 29.59 -13.79
C SER A 691 4.15 28.37 -14.47
N PRO A 692 5.00 28.58 -15.49
CA PRO A 692 5.59 27.48 -16.26
C PRO A 692 6.58 26.66 -15.43
N GLU A 693 6.60 25.35 -15.66
CA GLU A 693 7.59 24.42 -15.12
C GLU A 693 9.00 24.69 -15.70
N TYR A 694 9.04 25.10 -16.96
CA TYR A 694 10.26 25.45 -17.69
C TYR A 694 9.94 26.37 -18.89
N LEU A 695 10.98 27.06 -19.38
CA LEU A 695 10.96 27.71 -20.70
C LEU A 695 11.37 26.66 -21.75
N MET A 696 10.79 26.63 -22.95
CA MET A 696 11.22 25.67 -23.98
C MET A 696 11.44 26.29 -25.34
N ALA A 697 12.45 25.80 -26.07
CA ALA A 697 12.68 26.15 -27.46
C ALA A 697 13.20 24.95 -28.27
N SER A 698 12.75 24.83 -29.52
CA SER A 698 13.37 23.90 -30.47
C SER A 698 14.51 24.62 -31.20
N THR A 699 15.70 24.03 -31.23
CA THR A 699 16.86 24.67 -31.87
C THR A 699 16.70 24.67 -33.39
N PRO A 700 17.00 25.77 -34.08
CA PRO A 700 17.18 25.77 -35.54
C PRO A 700 18.29 24.81 -35.98
N LYS A 701 18.24 24.34 -37.24
CA LYS A 701 19.25 23.41 -37.80
C LYS A 701 20.68 23.97 -37.76
N ASN A 702 20.80 25.29 -37.87
CA ASN A 702 22.03 26.06 -37.88
C ASN A 702 22.27 26.75 -36.53
N PHE A 703 21.67 26.25 -35.45
CA PHE A 703 21.91 26.80 -34.12
C PHE A 703 23.40 26.72 -33.78
N THR A 704 24.01 27.85 -33.46
CA THR A 704 25.41 27.98 -33.03
C THR A 704 25.47 28.76 -31.74
N TYR A 705 26.48 28.54 -30.91
CA TYR A 705 26.75 29.36 -29.72
C TYR A 705 28.25 29.60 -29.60
N GLU A 706 28.68 30.86 -29.57
CA GLU A 706 30.07 31.27 -29.36
C GLU A 706 30.32 31.56 -27.87
N SER A 707 31.47 31.09 -27.34
CA SER A 707 31.83 31.18 -25.91
C SER A 707 31.91 32.62 -25.41
N VAL A 708 31.59 32.85 -24.14
CA VAL A 708 31.76 34.15 -23.49
C VAL A 708 33.21 34.31 -22.99
N ASP A 709 33.92 35.36 -23.42
CA ASP A 709 35.25 35.67 -22.89
C ASP A 709 35.12 36.27 -21.48
N MET A 710 35.39 35.46 -20.46
CA MET A 710 35.25 35.82 -19.04
C MET A 710 36.44 36.61 -18.46
N THR A 711 37.40 37.04 -19.29
CA THR A 711 38.63 37.72 -18.84
C THR A 711 38.52 39.24 -18.64
N GLN A 712 37.36 39.85 -18.87
CA GLN A 712 37.14 41.27 -18.59
C GLN A 712 36.21 41.49 -17.37
N PRO A 713 36.76 41.79 -16.18
CA PRO A 713 35.95 42.26 -15.07
C PRO A 713 35.54 43.73 -15.33
N GLY A 714 34.33 43.97 -15.84
CA GLY A 714 33.75 45.32 -15.86
C GLY A 714 32.82 45.74 -16.99
N ALA A 715 32.49 44.91 -17.99
CA ALA A 715 31.77 45.38 -19.18
C ALA A 715 30.24 45.60 -19.03
N PHE A 716 29.68 45.62 -17.82
CA PHE A 716 28.24 45.89 -17.59
C PHE A 716 27.92 47.20 -16.86
N ALA A 717 28.88 48.11 -16.74
CA ALA A 717 28.62 49.46 -16.26
C ALA A 717 29.27 50.51 -17.16
N THR A 718 28.47 51.49 -17.58
CA THR A 718 28.81 52.72 -18.32
C THR A 718 29.01 52.59 -19.83
N ASN A 719 27.97 52.96 -20.57
CA ASN A 719 28.09 53.83 -21.75
C ASN A 719 26.80 54.64 -21.91
N VAL A 720 26.56 55.50 -20.92
CA VAL A 720 25.82 56.75 -21.12
C VAL A 720 26.90 57.84 -21.22
N SER A 721 26.81 58.63 -22.30
CA SER A 721 27.60 59.83 -22.65
C SER A 721 28.89 59.66 -23.50
N GLY A 722 28.82 60.18 -24.72
CA GLY A 722 29.79 61.18 -25.21
C GLY A 722 30.94 60.76 -26.15
N ALA A 723 30.87 61.32 -27.37
CA ALA A 723 31.99 61.73 -28.24
C ALA A 723 32.69 60.70 -29.16
N GLY A 724 32.16 60.61 -30.38
CA GLY A 724 32.88 61.10 -31.56
C GLY A 724 34.06 60.29 -32.08
N LYS A 725 33.81 59.45 -33.09
CA LYS A 725 34.70 59.32 -34.26
C LYS A 725 33.90 58.91 -35.50
N LYS A 726 33.71 59.89 -36.39
CA LYS A 726 33.23 59.71 -37.76
C LYS A 726 34.05 58.62 -38.45
N ARG A 727 33.39 57.58 -38.97
CA ARG A 727 33.85 56.86 -40.16
C ARG A 727 32.73 56.90 -41.20
N LYS A 728 33.18 57.12 -42.43
CA LYS A 728 32.42 57.55 -43.60
C LYS A 728 31.16 56.70 -43.84
N ILE A 729 30.08 57.41 -44.09
CA ILE A 729 28.96 56.94 -44.90
C ILE A 729 29.50 56.93 -46.34
N GLU A 730 29.67 55.75 -46.91
CA GLU A 730 29.54 55.58 -48.36
C GLU A 730 28.10 55.11 -48.60
N GLN A 731 27.44 55.90 -49.42
CA GLN A 731 26.04 55.84 -49.78
C GLN A 731 26.01 55.08 -51.10
N ASP A 732 25.56 53.83 -51.07
CA ASP A 732 25.07 53.16 -52.26
C ASP A 732 23.58 52.89 -52.03
N ASP A 733 22.78 53.79 -52.61
CA ASP A 733 21.39 53.55 -52.94
C ASP A 733 21.37 52.48 -54.05
N ASP A 734 20.84 51.29 -53.78
CA ASP A 734 20.07 50.60 -54.80
C ASP A 734 18.99 49.71 -54.19
N CYS A 735 17.80 49.83 -54.77
CA CYS A 735 16.63 49.08 -54.41
C CYS A 735 16.60 47.76 -55.19
N CYS A 736 16.04 46.74 -54.53
CA CYS A 736 15.54 45.46 -55.07
C CYS A 736 16.51 44.27 -55.02
N GLU A 737 15.88 43.12 -54.72
CA GLU A 737 16.33 41.72 -54.86
C GLU A 737 16.84 40.98 -53.61
N ASP A 738 16.22 39.81 -53.42
CA ASP A 738 16.50 38.68 -52.54
C ASP A 738 16.50 38.84 -51.02
N ALA A 739 15.31 38.60 -50.43
CA ALA A 739 15.18 38.08 -49.07
C ALA A 739 15.59 36.59 -49.02
N GLY A 740 16.85 36.31 -49.34
CA GLY A 740 17.49 35.02 -49.12
C GLY A 740 17.75 34.79 -47.64
N GLU A 741 17.49 33.56 -47.18
CA GLU A 741 17.73 33.05 -45.83
C GLU A 741 19.08 33.50 -45.26
N GLN A 742 19.11 34.55 -44.44
CA GLN A 742 20.27 34.87 -43.62
C GLN A 742 20.13 34.20 -42.25
N ALA A 743 20.88 33.10 -42.14
CA ALA A 743 21.03 32.22 -40.99
C ALA A 743 21.15 32.95 -39.63
N SER A 744 20.54 32.36 -38.60
CA SER A 744 20.84 32.64 -37.18
C SER A 744 22.34 32.44 -36.92
N ARG A 745 23.11 33.52 -37.07
CA ARG A 745 24.45 33.65 -36.50
C ARG A 745 24.26 34.38 -35.18
N ILE A 746 24.54 33.71 -34.08
CA ILE A 746 24.75 34.41 -32.81
C ILE A 746 25.97 35.31 -33.02
N ASN A 747 25.77 36.60 -33.24
CA ASN A 747 26.84 37.59 -33.32
C ASN A 747 26.54 38.76 -32.39
N GLU A 748 27.58 39.55 -32.12
CA GLU A 748 27.69 40.56 -31.04
C GLU A 748 26.68 41.72 -31.07
N SER A 749 25.69 41.71 -31.99
CA SER A 749 24.86 42.88 -32.29
C SER A 749 23.40 42.85 -31.78
N SER A 750 22.93 41.75 -31.15
CA SER A 750 21.79 41.70 -30.19
C SER A 750 21.36 40.25 -29.93
N ASP A 751 21.69 39.67 -28.78
CA ASP A 751 21.47 38.24 -28.52
C ASP A 751 20.33 37.99 -27.53
N LEU A 752 19.12 37.71 -28.02
CA LEU A 752 17.97 37.36 -27.17
C LEU A 752 18.21 36.08 -26.33
N LEU A 753 19.11 35.18 -26.72
CA LEU A 753 19.49 34.03 -25.91
C LEU A 753 20.35 34.48 -24.70
N LYS A 754 21.48 35.16 -24.95
CA LYS A 754 22.42 35.60 -23.89
C LYS A 754 21.89 36.74 -23.05
N GLU A 755 21.14 37.65 -23.62
CA GLU A 755 20.70 38.87 -22.93
C GLU A 755 19.31 38.73 -22.33
N VAL A 756 18.46 37.81 -22.82
CA VAL A 756 17.09 37.60 -22.30
C VAL A 756 16.91 36.20 -21.73
N LEU A 757 16.94 35.14 -22.55
CA LEU A 757 16.53 33.80 -22.13
C LEU A 757 17.39 33.23 -20.99
N LEU A 758 18.71 33.24 -21.13
CA LEU A 758 19.63 32.67 -20.14
C LEU A 758 19.60 33.47 -18.82
N PRO A 759 19.68 34.82 -18.83
CA PRO A 759 19.51 35.61 -17.61
C PRO A 759 18.16 35.38 -16.93
N LEU A 760 17.06 35.26 -17.68
CA LEU A 760 15.74 35.01 -17.08
C LEU A 760 15.60 33.59 -16.54
N ALA A 761 16.14 32.59 -17.22
CA ALA A 761 16.17 31.22 -16.73
C ALA A 761 16.92 31.14 -15.39
N GLU A 762 18.05 31.84 -15.28
CA GLU A 762 18.80 31.97 -14.02
C GLU A 762 18.00 32.77 -12.96
N GLU A 763 17.51 33.96 -13.30
CA GLU A 763 16.80 34.85 -12.37
C GLU A 763 15.54 34.19 -11.80
N LEU A 764 14.74 33.56 -12.66
CA LEU A 764 13.46 32.92 -12.29
C LEU A 764 13.65 31.49 -11.80
N GLN A 765 14.88 30.95 -11.82
CA GLN A 765 15.20 29.55 -11.47
C GLN A 765 14.41 28.51 -12.29
N LEU A 766 13.99 28.89 -13.50
CA LEU A 766 13.28 28.04 -14.45
C LEU A 766 14.29 27.34 -15.36
N PRO A 767 14.20 26.02 -15.56
CA PRO A 767 15.00 25.35 -16.57
C PRO A 767 14.72 25.89 -17.98
N LEU A 768 15.76 25.89 -18.81
CA LEU A 768 15.63 26.07 -20.26
C LEU A 768 15.63 24.69 -20.93
N ALA A 769 14.48 24.30 -21.46
CA ALA A 769 14.29 23.09 -22.21
C ALA A 769 14.64 23.26 -23.69
N LEU A 770 15.61 22.50 -24.18
CA LEU A 770 16.08 22.52 -25.56
C LEU A 770 15.73 21.21 -26.26
N LYS A 771 15.00 21.32 -27.37
CA LYS A 771 14.75 20.21 -28.30
C LYS A 771 15.70 20.33 -29.49
N ILE A 772 16.65 19.40 -29.62
CA ILE A 772 17.80 19.54 -30.53
C ILE A 772 17.70 18.57 -31.71
N GLY A 773 17.93 19.07 -32.92
CA GLY A 773 18.15 18.25 -34.14
C GLY A 773 17.01 18.20 -35.15
N CYS A 774 16.03 19.10 -35.09
CA CYS A 774 14.98 19.22 -36.11
C CYS A 774 15.47 20.05 -37.31
N ASP A 775 15.32 19.52 -38.53
CA ASP A 775 15.48 20.30 -39.77
C ASP A 775 14.08 20.61 -40.32
N ARG A 776 13.64 21.86 -40.23
CA ARG A 776 12.25 22.19 -40.55
C ARG A 776 12.03 22.24 -42.06
N GLN A 777 10.88 21.74 -42.50
CA GLN A 777 10.37 21.87 -43.87
C GLN A 777 11.35 21.35 -44.94
N VAL A 778 11.98 20.20 -44.70
CA VAL A 778 12.77 19.48 -45.74
C VAL A 778 11.88 19.13 -46.94
N ASN A 779 10.60 18.86 -46.69
CA ASN A 779 9.57 18.81 -47.72
C ASN A 779 8.38 19.74 -47.35
N PRO A 780 8.40 21.01 -47.79
CA PRO A 780 7.38 22.00 -47.40
C PRO A 780 5.96 21.61 -47.82
N THR A 781 5.81 20.81 -48.88
CA THR A 781 4.48 20.42 -49.39
C THR A 781 3.69 19.59 -48.37
N LEU A 782 4.38 18.89 -47.47
CA LEU A 782 3.79 18.04 -46.43
C LEU A 782 3.38 18.81 -45.16
N GLY A 783 3.62 20.13 -45.10
CA GLY A 783 3.32 20.95 -43.93
C GLY A 783 3.98 20.38 -42.66
N LEU A 784 3.20 20.09 -41.62
CA LEU A 784 3.71 19.54 -40.35
C LEU A 784 4.38 18.16 -40.49
N ALA A 785 4.09 17.40 -41.55
CA ALA A 785 4.74 16.12 -41.82
C ALA A 785 6.05 16.26 -42.62
N GLY A 786 6.42 17.49 -42.99
CA GLY A 786 7.56 17.80 -43.87
C GLY A 786 8.89 18.08 -43.17
N ASP A 787 8.91 18.05 -41.84
CA ASP A 787 10.13 18.27 -41.06
C ASP A 787 11.03 17.03 -41.08
N GLY A 788 12.34 17.21 -41.06
CA GLY A 788 13.36 16.17 -41.04
C GLY A 788 14.26 16.23 -39.81
N ILE A 789 15.44 15.62 -39.93
CA ILE A 789 16.37 15.40 -38.82
C ILE A 789 17.79 15.81 -39.22
N VAL A 790 18.53 16.38 -38.28
CA VAL A 790 19.95 16.71 -38.44
C VAL A 790 20.73 16.34 -37.17
N THR A 791 21.94 15.83 -37.35
CA THR A 791 22.89 15.59 -36.26
C THR A 791 23.58 16.90 -35.89
N VAL A 792 23.58 17.26 -34.61
CA VAL A 792 24.09 18.55 -34.12
C VAL A 792 25.48 18.39 -33.49
N ASP A 793 26.34 19.41 -33.65
CA ASP A 793 27.61 19.51 -32.92
C ASP A 793 27.38 19.75 -31.42
N MET A 794 27.77 18.76 -30.61
CA MET A 794 27.59 18.79 -29.16
C MET A 794 28.47 19.82 -28.44
N SER A 795 29.46 20.41 -29.13
CA SER A 795 30.28 21.50 -28.59
C SER A 795 29.45 22.73 -28.18
N ILE A 796 28.32 22.94 -28.85
CA ILE A 796 27.36 24.02 -28.55
C ILE A 796 26.75 23.83 -27.16
N LEU A 797 26.21 22.64 -26.87
CA LEU A 797 25.64 22.33 -25.57
C LEU A 797 26.71 22.34 -24.47
N LEU A 798 27.91 21.83 -24.76
CA LEU A 798 29.04 21.88 -23.83
C LEU A 798 29.34 23.33 -23.40
N ARG A 799 29.45 24.26 -24.36
CA ARG A 799 29.71 25.68 -24.06
C ARG A 799 28.57 26.32 -23.27
N LEU A 800 27.31 26.05 -23.61
CA LEU A 800 26.17 26.54 -22.83
C LEU A 800 26.22 26.10 -21.36
N LEU A 801 26.55 24.82 -21.13
CA LEU A 801 26.65 24.27 -19.77
C LEU A 801 27.81 24.86 -18.97
N GLN A 802 28.93 25.17 -19.64
CA GLN A 802 30.12 25.77 -19.04
C GLN A 802 29.92 27.26 -18.72
N ASP A 803 29.36 28.02 -19.66
CA ASP A 803 29.18 29.46 -19.54
C ASP A 803 28.05 29.80 -18.55
N TRP A 804 27.05 28.93 -18.41
CA TRP A 804 25.86 29.15 -17.55
C TRP A 804 25.67 28.05 -16.51
N PRO A 805 26.61 27.89 -15.55
CA PRO A 805 26.58 26.80 -14.58
C PRO A 805 25.38 26.87 -13.61
N LYS A 806 24.76 28.04 -13.47
CA LYS A 806 23.57 28.27 -12.63
C LYS A 806 22.24 28.12 -13.35
N VAL A 807 22.25 27.97 -14.68
CA VAL A 807 21.05 27.70 -15.47
C VAL A 807 20.86 26.20 -15.58
N LYS A 808 19.65 25.72 -15.27
CA LYS A 808 19.23 24.33 -15.49
C LYS A 808 18.85 24.13 -16.96
N PHE A 809 19.35 23.09 -17.60
CA PHE A 809 19.02 22.71 -18.97
C PHE A 809 18.29 21.36 -19.02
N LEU A 810 17.12 21.33 -19.63
CA LEU A 810 16.38 20.10 -19.93
C LEU A 810 16.55 19.78 -21.41
N VAL A 811 17.21 18.68 -21.78
CA VAL A 811 17.56 18.46 -23.20
C VAL A 811 17.04 17.13 -23.71
N THR A 812 16.45 17.16 -24.91
CA THR A 812 16.10 15.96 -25.68
C THR A 812 16.63 16.10 -27.10
N PHE A 813 16.95 14.96 -27.72
CA PHE A 813 17.62 14.90 -29.02
C PHE A 813 16.78 14.10 -29.99
N LEU A 814 16.70 14.61 -31.22
CA LEU A 814 16.01 13.94 -32.32
C LEU A 814 16.89 12.87 -32.95
N SER A 815 18.17 13.20 -33.21
CA SER A 815 19.17 12.28 -33.80
C SER A 815 19.56 11.16 -32.84
N LEU A 816 19.63 9.94 -33.37
CA LEU A 816 20.12 8.77 -32.63
C LEU A 816 21.63 8.90 -32.34
N GLU A 817 22.38 9.47 -33.27
CA GLU A 817 23.82 9.68 -33.20
C GLU A 817 24.22 10.62 -32.05
N ASN A 818 23.36 11.58 -31.71
CA ASN A 818 23.60 12.50 -30.58
C ASN A 818 23.35 11.86 -29.19
N GLN A 819 22.58 10.76 -29.10
CA GLN A 819 22.13 10.22 -27.80
C GLN A 819 23.30 9.78 -26.89
N HIS A 820 24.32 9.14 -27.45
CA HIS A 820 25.49 8.68 -26.68
C HIS A 820 26.28 9.87 -26.12
N SER A 821 26.59 10.86 -26.95
CA SER A 821 27.32 12.06 -26.52
C SER A 821 26.54 12.85 -25.46
N ALA A 822 25.20 12.86 -25.54
CA ALA A 822 24.35 13.45 -24.52
C ALA A 822 24.50 12.76 -23.15
N CYS A 823 24.60 11.43 -23.12
CA CYS A 823 24.90 10.68 -21.89
C CYS A 823 26.26 11.06 -21.32
N VAL A 824 27.29 11.17 -22.16
CA VAL A 824 28.62 11.60 -21.71
C VAL A 824 28.57 12.97 -21.05
N LEU A 825 27.92 13.96 -21.69
CA LEU A 825 27.79 15.32 -21.14
C LEU A 825 26.98 15.33 -19.84
N LYS A 826 25.87 14.56 -19.76
CA LYS A 826 25.07 14.46 -18.52
C LYS A 826 25.89 13.94 -17.35
N GLY A 827 26.83 13.01 -17.60
CA GLY A 827 27.77 12.52 -16.60
C GLY A 827 28.80 13.57 -16.11
N LYS A 828 28.92 14.72 -16.78
CA LYS A 828 29.86 15.80 -16.41
C LYS A 828 29.18 17.03 -15.80
N PHE A 829 27.93 17.29 -16.17
CA PHE A 829 27.24 18.54 -15.82
C PHE A 829 25.98 18.28 -15.00
N ARG A 830 25.99 18.72 -13.74
CA ARG A 830 24.83 18.60 -12.84
C ARG A 830 23.65 19.45 -13.33
N ASN A 831 23.92 20.58 -13.96
CA ASN A 831 22.92 21.49 -14.53
C ASN A 831 22.29 21.01 -15.85
N LEU A 832 22.66 19.83 -16.37
CA LEU A 832 21.99 19.17 -17.48
C LEU A 832 21.06 18.08 -16.97
N HIS A 833 19.85 17.94 -17.50
CA HIS A 833 19.00 16.76 -17.36
C HIS A 833 18.50 16.33 -18.73
N ILE A 834 18.79 15.09 -19.12
CA ILE A 834 18.33 14.55 -20.41
C ILE A 834 17.04 13.77 -20.21
N TYR A 835 16.12 13.92 -21.16
CA TYR A 835 14.83 13.26 -21.08
C TYR A 835 14.32 12.81 -22.45
N GLY A 836 13.48 11.78 -22.46
CA GLY A 836 12.68 11.46 -23.64
C GLY A 836 13.39 10.69 -24.75
N CYS A 837 12.58 10.09 -25.60
CA CYS A 837 12.93 9.65 -26.95
C CYS A 837 12.04 10.45 -27.92
N TRP A 838 12.56 11.57 -28.40
CA TRP A 838 11.76 12.55 -29.14
C TRP A 838 11.50 12.11 -30.59
N TRP A 839 10.21 12.15 -30.98
CA TRP A 839 9.75 12.05 -32.37
C TRP A 839 10.33 10.87 -33.16
N TYR A 840 11.36 11.07 -34.00
CA TYR A 840 11.93 10.03 -34.87
C TYR A 840 12.64 8.90 -34.13
N VAL A 841 12.95 9.06 -32.83
CA VAL A 841 13.45 7.97 -31.98
C VAL A 841 12.38 7.43 -31.02
N ASN A 842 11.12 7.85 -31.18
CA ASN A 842 9.97 7.39 -30.39
C ASN A 842 9.35 6.10 -30.96
N GLN A 843 10.16 5.05 -31.09
CA GLN A 843 9.76 3.70 -31.50
C GLN A 843 10.23 2.70 -30.46
N GLY A 844 9.45 1.66 -30.16
CA GLY A 844 9.71 0.72 -29.07
C GLY A 844 11.15 0.17 -29.01
N SER A 845 11.73 -0.18 -30.16
CA SER A 845 13.11 -0.68 -30.26
C SER A 845 14.17 0.39 -29.95
N LEU A 846 13.94 1.64 -30.33
CA LEU A 846 14.87 2.74 -30.05
C LEU A 846 14.71 3.25 -28.62
N ILE A 847 13.48 3.26 -28.09
CA ILE A 847 13.20 3.61 -26.68
C ILE A 847 13.93 2.63 -25.77
N GLU A 848 13.84 1.32 -26.02
CA GLU A 848 14.54 0.28 -25.25
C GLU A 848 16.05 0.50 -25.30
N ARG A 849 16.61 0.64 -26.52
CA ARG A 849 18.05 0.84 -26.72
C ARG A 849 18.59 2.10 -26.05
N ILE A 850 17.92 3.24 -26.23
CA ILE A 850 18.31 4.53 -25.64
C ILE A 850 18.20 4.47 -24.12
N THR A 851 17.11 3.89 -23.60
CA THR A 851 16.91 3.76 -22.14
C THR A 851 17.96 2.87 -21.51
N ARG A 852 18.28 1.71 -22.12
CA ARG A 852 19.33 0.81 -21.64
C ARG A 852 20.70 1.50 -21.60
N MET A 853 21.10 2.17 -22.68
CA MET A 853 22.35 2.93 -22.72
C MET A 853 22.39 4.01 -21.62
N ARG A 854 21.28 4.72 -21.39
CA ARG A 854 21.19 5.73 -20.32
C ARG A 854 21.30 5.09 -18.93
N LEU A 855 20.66 3.93 -18.69
CA LEU A 855 20.80 3.19 -17.43
C LEU A 855 22.26 2.80 -17.17
N GLU A 856 22.93 2.24 -18.18
CA GLU A 856 24.32 1.80 -18.09
C GLU A 856 25.29 2.96 -17.78
N MET A 857 25.09 4.13 -18.40
CA MET A 857 26.00 5.27 -18.28
C MET A 857 25.67 6.22 -17.11
N LEU A 858 24.40 6.33 -16.73
CA LEU A 858 23.89 7.39 -15.84
C LEU A 858 23.20 6.86 -14.59
N GLY A 859 23.01 5.55 -14.47
CA GLY A 859 22.12 4.95 -13.46
C GLY A 859 20.70 5.48 -13.65
N THR A 860 20.17 6.21 -12.68
CA THR A 860 18.78 6.70 -12.70
C THR A 860 18.67 8.21 -12.93
N ASN A 861 19.78 8.89 -13.27
CA ASN A 861 19.86 10.36 -13.35
C ASN A 861 19.37 10.94 -14.70
N PHE A 862 18.24 10.46 -15.18
CA PHE A 862 17.58 10.92 -16.40
C PHE A 862 16.08 10.61 -16.32
N THR A 863 15.29 11.12 -17.26
CA THR A 863 13.89 10.69 -17.43
C THR A 863 13.72 9.92 -18.72
N PHE A 864 13.21 8.69 -18.66
CA PHE A 864 13.33 7.78 -19.80
C PHE A 864 12.51 8.23 -21.03
N GLN A 865 11.35 8.86 -20.82
CA GLN A 865 10.41 9.14 -21.89
C GLN A 865 9.59 10.43 -21.69
N HIS A 866 9.04 10.97 -22.78
CA HIS A 866 7.85 11.83 -22.85
C HIS A 866 6.99 11.40 -24.04
N SER A 867 5.72 11.78 -24.09
CA SER A 867 4.84 11.28 -25.16
C SER A 867 4.82 12.14 -26.43
N ASP A 868 5.00 13.46 -26.29
CA ASP A 868 4.81 14.45 -27.35
C ASP A 868 3.40 14.37 -27.97
N CYS A 869 2.41 13.94 -27.18
CA CYS A 869 1.03 13.77 -27.66
C CYS A 869 0.42 15.09 -28.14
N ARG A 870 -0.28 15.03 -29.27
CA ARG A 870 -1.12 16.12 -29.80
C ARG A 870 -2.61 15.83 -29.63
N VAL A 871 -2.98 14.56 -29.58
CA VAL A 871 -4.36 14.09 -29.43
C VAL A 871 -4.45 13.31 -28.13
N LEU A 872 -5.47 13.58 -27.30
CA LEU A 872 -5.54 13.10 -25.91
C LEU A 872 -5.33 11.58 -25.79
N GLU A 873 -5.99 10.79 -26.62
CA GLU A 873 -5.95 9.32 -26.53
C GLU A 873 -4.60 8.73 -26.93
N GLN A 874 -3.69 9.52 -27.52
CA GLN A 874 -2.33 9.07 -27.79
C GLN A 874 -1.59 8.70 -26.50
N LEU A 875 -1.98 9.27 -25.35
CA LEU A 875 -1.45 8.90 -24.03
C LEU A 875 -1.55 7.39 -23.80
N LEU A 876 -2.67 6.77 -24.17
CA LEU A 876 -2.91 5.35 -23.95
C LEU A 876 -1.87 4.48 -24.65
N TYR A 877 -1.57 4.74 -25.93
CA TYR A 877 -0.64 3.89 -26.67
C TYR A 877 0.81 4.30 -26.48
N LYS A 878 1.12 5.60 -26.44
CA LYS A 878 2.50 6.10 -26.26
C LYS A 878 3.08 5.57 -24.96
N TRP A 879 2.30 5.63 -23.87
CA TRP A 879 2.75 5.14 -22.57
C TRP A 879 2.69 3.63 -22.45
N LYS A 880 1.71 2.96 -23.05
CA LYS A 880 1.72 1.48 -23.14
C LYS A 880 2.97 0.96 -23.84
N HIS A 881 3.27 1.45 -25.03
CA HIS A 881 4.43 0.98 -25.80
C HIS A 881 5.76 1.37 -25.13
N SER A 882 5.83 2.56 -24.53
CA SER A 882 7.01 2.99 -23.78
C SER A 882 7.23 2.16 -22.50
N ARG A 883 6.17 1.75 -21.80
CA ARG A 883 6.26 0.83 -20.65
C ARG A 883 6.79 -0.53 -21.07
N GLU A 884 6.34 -1.07 -22.20
CA GLU A 884 6.87 -2.34 -22.72
C GLU A 884 8.37 -2.24 -23.06
N ALA A 885 8.80 -1.16 -23.71
CA ALA A 885 10.22 -0.90 -23.95
C ALA A 885 11.02 -0.74 -22.63
N LEU A 886 10.43 -0.08 -21.63
CA LEU A 886 11.03 0.11 -20.32
C LEU A 886 11.19 -1.22 -19.55
N LYS A 887 10.18 -2.09 -19.58
CA LYS A 887 10.25 -3.44 -18.98
C LYS A 887 11.44 -4.21 -19.55
N LEU A 888 11.59 -4.21 -20.88
CA LEU A 888 12.71 -4.89 -21.55
C LEU A 888 14.08 -4.33 -21.12
N ALA A 889 14.21 -3.00 -21.05
CA ALA A 889 15.42 -2.35 -20.57
C ALA A 889 15.74 -2.75 -19.12
N LEU A 890 14.76 -2.59 -18.22
CA LEU A 890 14.93 -2.81 -16.77
C LEU A 890 15.15 -4.27 -16.40
N ARG A 891 14.42 -5.23 -16.98
CA ARG A 891 14.61 -6.66 -16.68
C ARG A 891 16.06 -7.06 -16.91
N GLY A 892 16.67 -6.61 -18.01
CA GLY A 892 18.07 -6.89 -18.31
C GLY A 892 19.05 -6.27 -17.31
N GLU A 893 18.89 -4.98 -16.97
CA GLU A 893 19.82 -4.31 -16.06
C GLU A 893 19.64 -4.72 -14.59
N ILE A 894 18.39 -4.90 -14.14
CA ILE A 894 18.07 -5.33 -12.77
C ILE A 894 18.50 -6.77 -12.54
N ARG A 895 18.36 -7.65 -13.54
CA ARG A 895 18.91 -9.02 -13.47
C ARG A 895 20.41 -9.02 -13.22
N LYS A 896 21.19 -8.18 -13.92
CA LYS A 896 22.64 -8.08 -13.69
C LYS A 896 22.96 -7.68 -12.24
N VAL A 897 22.18 -6.78 -11.64
CA VAL A 897 22.35 -6.39 -10.23
C VAL A 897 22.03 -7.57 -9.30
N TRP A 898 20.92 -8.27 -9.57
CA TRP A 898 20.47 -9.45 -8.82
C TRP A 898 21.46 -10.61 -8.85
N GLU A 899 22.01 -10.94 -10.02
CA GLU A 899 23.03 -11.98 -10.17
C GLU A 899 24.32 -11.69 -9.39
N ASN A 900 24.59 -10.41 -9.08
CA ASN A 900 25.72 -9.98 -8.27
C ASN A 900 25.38 -9.82 -6.77
N GLY A 901 24.28 -10.41 -6.31
CA GLY A 901 23.95 -10.53 -4.88
C GLY A 901 23.20 -9.36 -4.25
N GLY A 902 22.60 -8.47 -5.04
CA GLY A 902 21.82 -7.33 -4.54
C GLY A 902 20.55 -7.07 -5.35
N CYS A 903 19.63 -6.24 -4.87
CA CYS A 903 18.31 -5.94 -5.47
C CYS A 903 17.15 -6.76 -4.90
N ASN A 904 16.23 -6.02 -4.27
CA ASN A 904 14.90 -6.45 -3.87
C ASN A 904 13.83 -5.57 -4.56
N ARG A 905 12.56 -5.84 -4.30
CA ARG A 905 11.43 -5.08 -4.86
C ARG A 905 11.51 -3.57 -4.59
N ALA A 906 12.00 -3.15 -3.43
CA ALA A 906 12.11 -1.72 -3.11
C ALA A 906 13.21 -1.04 -3.94
N ASP A 907 14.30 -1.74 -4.25
CA ASP A 907 15.32 -1.23 -5.16
C ASP A 907 14.76 -1.07 -6.58
N VAL A 908 13.99 -2.07 -7.07
CA VAL A 908 13.28 -1.98 -8.35
C VAL A 908 12.36 -0.76 -8.39
N ARG A 909 11.52 -0.60 -7.36
CA ARG A 909 10.60 0.54 -7.24
C ARG A 909 11.34 1.87 -7.30
N LYS A 910 12.41 2.02 -6.51
CA LYS A 910 13.24 3.24 -6.49
C LYS A 910 13.79 3.54 -7.88
N VAL A 911 14.26 2.53 -8.62
CA VAL A 911 14.73 2.72 -10.00
C VAL A 911 13.61 3.21 -10.90
N VAL A 912 12.45 2.54 -10.87
CA VAL A 912 11.27 2.87 -11.69
C VAL A 912 10.79 4.29 -11.39
N GLU A 913 10.49 4.62 -10.13
CA GLU A 913 9.99 5.94 -9.71
C GLU A 913 10.93 7.09 -10.13
N ARG A 914 12.24 6.88 -10.03
CA ARG A 914 13.23 7.89 -10.41
C ARG A 914 13.19 8.17 -11.90
N ILE A 915 13.28 7.15 -12.75
CA ILE A 915 13.38 7.35 -14.20
C ILE A 915 12.04 7.74 -14.85
N THR A 916 10.91 7.50 -14.19
CA THR A 916 9.56 7.88 -14.67
C THR A 916 9.10 9.28 -14.24
N GLY A 917 9.99 10.06 -13.61
CA GLY A 917 9.71 11.46 -13.28
C GLY A 917 10.31 11.93 -11.96
N GLY A 918 10.67 11.03 -11.03
CA GLY A 918 11.29 11.39 -9.75
C GLY A 918 12.60 12.16 -9.93
N SER A 919 13.48 11.71 -10.83
CA SER A 919 14.75 12.40 -11.14
C SER A 919 14.53 13.78 -11.75
N TYR A 920 13.42 14.00 -12.47
CA TYR A 920 13.04 15.31 -12.97
C TYR A 920 12.60 16.24 -11.85
N GLU A 921 11.70 15.78 -10.96
CA GLU A 921 11.27 16.59 -9.81
C GLU A 921 12.45 16.92 -8.87
N GLU A 922 13.40 16.00 -8.69
CA GLU A 922 14.66 16.25 -7.98
C GLU A 922 15.51 17.31 -8.67
N PHE A 923 15.67 17.22 -9.99
CA PHE A 923 16.41 18.19 -10.79
C PHE A 923 15.80 19.59 -10.70
N LEU A 924 14.46 19.72 -10.71
CA LEU A 924 13.80 21.00 -10.54
C LEU A 924 14.08 21.63 -9.17
N LYS A 925 14.09 20.82 -8.11
CA LYS A 925 14.33 21.27 -6.72
C LYS A 925 15.81 21.51 -6.41
N MET A 926 16.71 21.01 -7.25
CA MET A 926 18.14 21.14 -7.06
C MET A 926 18.57 22.60 -7.14
N ARG A 927 19.33 23.04 -6.13
CA ARG A 927 20.05 24.31 -6.14
C ARG A 927 21.39 24.11 -6.84
N LEU A 928 21.68 24.94 -7.84
CA LEU A 928 22.93 24.94 -8.60
C LEU A 928 23.96 25.89 -7.99
#